data_AF-A0A9D7EEI9-F1
#
_entry.id   AF-A0A9D7EEI9-F1
#
_cell.length_a   1.000
_cell.length_b   1.000
_cell.length_c   1.000
_cell.angle_alpha   90.00
_cell.angle_beta   90.00
_cell.angle_gamma   90.00
#
_symmetry.space_group_name_H-M   'P 1'
#
loop_
_entity.id
_entity.type
_entity.pdbx_description
1 polymer ?
#
loop_
_entity_poly.entity_id
_entity_poly.type
_entity_poly.pdbx_seq_one_letter_code
_entity_poly.pdbx_strand_id
1 'polypeptide(L)'
;MKKLLAVATIVAVFLCSSLSAYDWNNLSEKDIAEIKEMRHAFYKIHSDGIQEAIIENLPNGEKVDGNQNDFDMRYYGLHLDLDFTNFSIDASVDYQIKSLIAGLNRVDLNLRNELTVDSVKVGAASSTFSHTAHLLSINLPVPISLNQEFEMTVYYHGVPYYDGSAGLTFTSEFSTQLCWTKATPFRSRHWWPCKDFPEDKVDSLDLYIECPSTYDIATNGMLVTSTNLGGGRKLEHFRHRYPICTYLVAFCCATYTKDIQTWVYDNDSIPYYSYSLPGNTVAMNAFKTFGPQSLTILSDRYGVYPYMNEKMGCADFGWSGAMEHQTFTMYSSDFHTDWVIAHESGHQWWGDMITCRTFHHIWINEGFATYSEPLFFEATAGVNAYHSYLQTMKFMGPGSIYVENLNQTEIYNSNLSYDKAGWVLHMLRGVYGDSAFFQGVRAFANSEFRYGTATTQDFVDVFSASVGEDISWFTNEWIFGEGHPDYEYSWQCRPDGLGDYIVDLFIEQIQSTPTIFKMPIKTRIATTAGIIDTVIENFGDFQAYSLPFSDSVTAIVLDPLQWILRTTTLVPFGVHVISTSLPQGYSGTAYSTTLESVGGIQPYHWQFLGGDLPFGLTFDTATATISGVPTFPAQYFFSIVCKDSDSPQKSDTAGLTILISEPQGVCGDADASGTVTISDAVYLINYIFSGGPAPDPLLIADSDCSGGVTISDAVYLISYIFSGGAPPCDACP
;
A
#
# COMPACT_ATOMS: atom_id res chain seq x y z
N MET A 1 -15.02 23.49 -13.64
CA MET A 1 -13.58 23.65 -13.39
C MET A 1 -12.83 22.32 -13.37
N LYS A 2 -13.19 21.33 -12.54
CA LYS A 2 -12.49 20.01 -12.52
C LYS A 2 -12.57 19.20 -13.84
N LYS A 3 -13.69 19.22 -14.58
CA LYS A 3 -13.77 18.66 -15.95
C LYS A 3 -12.96 19.44 -17.00
N LEU A 4 -12.72 20.73 -16.77
CA LEU A 4 -11.88 21.56 -17.64
C LEU A 4 -10.38 21.29 -17.39
N LEU A 5 -10.02 20.87 -16.17
CA LEU A 5 -8.66 20.49 -15.80
C LEU A 5 -8.29 19.11 -16.34
N ALA A 6 -9.22 18.14 -16.29
CA ALA A 6 -9.03 16.83 -16.92
C ALA A 6 -8.89 16.93 -18.46
N VAL A 7 -9.69 17.80 -19.09
CA VAL A 7 -9.57 18.11 -20.52
C VAL A 7 -8.27 18.87 -20.80
N ALA A 8 -7.81 19.78 -19.93
CA ALA A 8 -6.52 20.45 -20.08
C ALA A 8 -5.32 19.49 -19.94
N THR A 9 -5.42 18.46 -19.10
CA THR A 9 -4.38 17.43 -18.95
C THR A 9 -4.36 16.46 -20.13
N ILE A 10 -5.53 16.06 -20.65
CA ILE A 10 -5.63 15.27 -21.90
C ILE A 10 -5.13 16.09 -23.10
N VAL A 11 -5.44 17.39 -23.15
CA VAL A 11 -4.92 18.32 -24.15
C VAL A 11 -3.41 18.56 -23.99
N ALA A 12 -2.84 18.49 -22.78
CA ALA A 12 -1.40 18.55 -22.55
C ALA A 12 -0.67 17.26 -23.00
N VAL A 13 -1.31 16.09 -22.85
CA VAL A 13 -0.84 14.81 -23.42
C VAL A 13 -0.91 14.84 -24.96
N PHE A 14 -1.97 15.42 -25.53
CA PHE A 14 -2.12 15.56 -26.99
C PHE A 14 -1.24 16.65 -27.61
N LEU A 15 -0.95 17.75 -26.91
CA LEU A 15 -0.03 18.80 -27.40
C LEU A 15 1.44 18.34 -27.38
N CYS A 16 1.75 17.20 -26.75
CA CYS A 16 3.06 16.54 -26.83
C CYS A 16 3.24 15.67 -28.11
N SER A 17 2.22 15.58 -28.97
CA SER A 17 2.26 14.78 -30.21
C SER A 17 3.04 15.40 -31.39
N SER A 18 3.81 16.47 -31.17
CA SER A 18 4.77 16.96 -32.17
C SER A 18 6.11 16.18 -32.18
N LEU A 19 6.08 14.87 -31.92
CA LEU A 19 7.25 14.00 -31.90
C LEU A 19 7.12 12.86 -32.90
N SER A 20 7.08 13.19 -34.20
CA SER A 20 7.31 12.22 -35.27
C SER A 20 8.79 11.90 -35.48
N ALA A 21 9.61 11.88 -34.41
CA ALA A 21 11.05 11.67 -34.50
C ALA A 21 11.71 11.12 -33.21
N TYR A 22 11.00 10.34 -32.36
CA TYR A 22 11.67 9.65 -31.26
C TYR A 22 12.11 8.24 -31.68
N ASP A 23 13.40 8.08 -31.91
CA ASP A 23 14.05 6.77 -32.01
C ASP A 23 14.21 6.21 -30.59
N TRP A 24 13.31 5.30 -30.19
CA TRP A 24 13.32 4.65 -28.88
C TRP A 24 14.62 3.90 -28.58
N ASN A 25 15.44 3.63 -29.60
CA ASN A 25 16.76 3.01 -29.45
C ASN A 25 17.87 4.00 -29.03
N ASN A 26 17.56 5.30 -28.89
CA ASN A 26 18.52 6.38 -28.59
C ASN A 26 17.98 7.40 -27.56
N LEU A 27 17.25 6.93 -26.55
CA LEU A 27 16.83 7.77 -25.44
C LEU A 27 18.04 8.34 -24.69
N SER A 28 18.13 9.66 -24.56
CA SER A 28 19.12 10.30 -23.69
C SER A 28 18.68 10.17 -22.21
N GLU A 29 19.62 10.32 -21.28
CA GLU A 29 19.31 10.29 -19.83
C GLU A 29 18.23 11.31 -19.44
N LYS A 30 18.17 12.44 -20.16
CA LYS A 30 17.17 13.48 -19.95
C LYS A 30 15.76 13.02 -20.34
N ASP A 31 15.63 12.30 -21.45
CA ASP A 31 14.33 11.85 -21.96
C ASP A 31 13.78 10.72 -21.08
N ILE A 32 14.67 9.86 -20.59
CA ILE A 32 14.33 8.83 -19.60
C ILE A 32 13.83 9.50 -18.31
N ALA A 33 14.46 10.59 -17.87
CA ALA A 33 14.03 11.34 -16.69
C ALA A 33 12.65 12.00 -16.88
N GLU A 34 12.42 12.67 -18.01
CA GLU A 34 11.13 13.31 -18.32
C GLU A 34 9.99 12.27 -18.46
N ILE A 35 10.25 11.13 -19.10
CA ILE A 35 9.29 10.01 -19.19
C ILE A 35 9.00 9.41 -17.80
N LYS A 36 10.02 9.26 -16.95
CA LYS A 36 9.86 8.79 -15.56
C LYS A 36 9.03 9.77 -14.74
N GLU A 37 9.28 11.08 -14.83
CA GLU A 37 8.49 12.10 -14.14
C GLU A 37 7.02 12.11 -14.59
N MET A 38 6.77 12.01 -15.90
CA MET A 38 5.41 11.94 -16.43
C MET A 38 4.67 10.65 -16.01
N ARG A 39 5.36 9.50 -16.02
CA ARG A 39 4.80 8.22 -15.56
C ARG A 39 4.49 8.26 -14.06
N HIS A 40 5.40 8.83 -13.27
CA HIS A 40 5.22 9.01 -11.84
C HIS A 40 4.01 9.93 -11.54
N ALA A 41 3.88 11.05 -12.27
CA ALA A 41 2.72 11.93 -12.16
C ALA A 41 1.40 11.23 -12.56
N PHE A 42 1.41 10.37 -13.59
CA PHE A 42 0.24 9.60 -14.00
C PHE A 42 -0.19 8.57 -12.94
N TYR A 43 0.74 7.77 -12.43
CA TYR A 43 0.43 6.79 -11.38
C TYR A 43 0.01 7.45 -10.07
N LYS A 44 0.62 8.58 -9.71
CA LYS A 44 0.20 9.40 -8.57
C LYS A 44 -1.24 9.88 -8.74
N ILE A 45 -1.60 10.47 -9.87
CA ILE A 45 -2.98 10.93 -10.14
C ILE A 45 -3.97 9.77 -10.17
N HIS A 46 -3.59 8.61 -10.71
CA HIS A 46 -4.45 7.43 -10.74
C HIS A 46 -4.65 6.82 -9.35
N SER A 47 -3.58 6.73 -8.56
CA SER A 47 -3.59 6.25 -7.17
C SER A 47 -4.37 7.20 -6.26
N ASP A 48 -4.10 8.50 -6.34
CA ASP A 48 -4.83 9.56 -5.62
C ASP A 48 -6.31 9.57 -6.03
N GLY A 49 -6.61 9.41 -7.32
CA GLY A 49 -7.98 9.34 -7.84
C GLY A 49 -8.74 8.07 -7.42
N ILE A 50 -8.05 6.93 -7.30
CA ILE A 50 -8.61 5.69 -6.75
C ILE A 50 -8.79 5.82 -5.24
N GLN A 51 -7.82 6.37 -4.51
CA GLN A 51 -7.91 6.61 -3.07
C GLN A 51 -9.04 7.58 -2.73
N GLU A 52 -9.14 8.73 -3.40
CA GLU A 52 -10.24 9.68 -3.24
C GLU A 52 -11.59 9.02 -3.57
N ALA A 53 -11.68 8.27 -4.68
CA ALA A 53 -12.92 7.59 -5.06
C ALA A 53 -13.32 6.47 -4.09
N ILE A 54 -12.36 5.77 -3.48
CA ILE A 54 -12.61 4.75 -2.46
C ILE A 54 -13.05 5.44 -1.16
N ILE A 55 -12.29 6.42 -0.68
CA ILE A 55 -12.58 7.18 0.56
C ILE A 55 -13.97 7.86 0.47
N GLU A 56 -14.33 8.43 -0.67
CA GLU A 56 -15.63 9.09 -0.88
C GLU A 56 -16.82 8.11 -0.94
N ASN A 57 -16.59 6.84 -1.31
CA ASN A 57 -17.65 5.83 -1.49
C ASN A 57 -17.73 4.77 -0.37
N LEU A 58 -16.80 4.78 0.60
CA LEU A 58 -16.86 3.84 1.72
C LEU A 58 -17.99 4.21 2.69
N PRO A 59 -18.94 3.29 2.99
CA PRO A 59 -20.07 3.56 3.87
C PRO A 59 -19.67 3.91 5.31
N ASN A 60 -18.43 3.60 5.71
CA ASN A 60 -17.91 3.67 7.08
C ASN A 60 -16.48 4.26 7.17
N GLY A 61 -15.99 4.97 6.15
CA GLY A 61 -14.65 5.58 6.17
C GLY A 61 -14.53 6.67 7.24
N GLU A 62 -13.35 6.83 7.83
CA GLU A 62 -12.97 7.89 8.78
C GLU A 62 -13.50 9.26 8.35
N LYS A 63 -14.69 9.62 8.82
CA LYS A 63 -15.12 11.01 8.77
C LYS A 63 -14.59 11.64 10.02
N VAL A 64 -13.65 12.56 9.82
CA VAL A 64 -13.26 13.54 10.84
C VAL A 64 -14.55 14.10 11.46
N ASP A 65 -14.69 13.92 12.77
CA ASP A 65 -15.95 14.18 13.45
C ASP A 65 -16.16 15.70 13.60
N GLY A 66 -17.36 16.16 13.31
CA GLY A 66 -17.73 17.57 13.49
C GLY A 66 -16.85 18.51 12.66
N ASN A 67 -16.15 19.43 13.33
CA ASN A 67 -15.28 20.44 12.70
C ASN A 67 -13.78 20.25 12.99
N GLN A 68 -13.34 19.04 13.30
CA GLN A 68 -11.96 18.76 13.68
C GLN A 68 -10.91 19.14 12.61
N ASN A 69 -11.28 19.22 11.32
CA ASN A 69 -10.37 19.70 10.27
C ASN A 69 -10.19 21.24 10.22
N ASP A 70 -10.99 21.99 10.99
CA ASP A 70 -10.94 23.46 10.98
C ASP A 70 -9.86 24.02 11.92
N PHE A 71 -9.16 23.15 12.66
CA PHE A 71 -8.11 23.51 13.61
C PHE A 71 -7.03 22.44 13.67
N ASP A 72 -5.83 22.82 14.11
CA ASP A 72 -4.67 21.97 14.34
C ASP A 72 -4.38 21.91 15.84
N MET A 73 -4.18 20.70 16.37
CA MET A 73 -3.89 20.51 17.78
C MET A 73 -2.37 20.53 17.99
N ARG A 74 -1.88 21.49 18.78
CA ARG A 74 -0.43 21.67 18.98
C ARG A 74 0.09 20.94 20.21
N TYR A 75 -0.74 20.83 21.24
CA TYR A 75 -0.31 20.35 22.55
C TYR A 75 -1.47 19.75 23.35
N TYR A 76 -1.14 18.75 24.15
CA TYR A 76 -2.00 18.23 25.21
C TYR A 76 -1.28 18.23 26.58
N GLY A 77 -1.96 18.70 27.61
CA GLY A 77 -1.56 18.58 29.01
C GLY A 77 -2.62 17.80 29.78
N LEU A 78 -2.39 16.52 30.03
CA LEU A 78 -3.38 15.63 30.65
C LEU A 78 -3.13 15.57 32.16
N HIS A 79 -4.14 15.92 32.94
CA HIS A 79 -4.14 15.83 34.40
C HIS A 79 -5.14 14.76 34.82
N LEU A 80 -4.68 13.76 35.56
CA LEU A 80 -5.46 12.59 35.96
C LEU A 80 -5.30 12.34 37.46
N ASP A 81 -6.38 12.42 38.21
CA ASP A 81 -6.51 11.82 39.54
C ASP A 81 -7.11 10.42 39.41
N LEU A 82 -6.31 9.39 39.73
CA LEU A 82 -6.74 8.00 39.68
C LEU A 82 -7.34 7.55 41.01
N ASP A 83 -8.61 7.16 41.00
CA ASP A 83 -9.30 6.56 42.14
C ASP A 83 -9.33 5.04 42.03
N PHE A 84 -8.37 4.39 42.69
CA PHE A 84 -8.26 2.93 42.79
C PHE A 84 -9.32 2.26 43.68
N THR A 85 -10.16 3.04 44.37
CA THR A 85 -11.27 2.51 45.17
C THR A 85 -12.56 2.43 44.36
N ASN A 86 -12.87 3.50 43.62
CA ASN A 86 -14.10 3.60 42.82
C ASN A 86 -13.90 3.26 41.33
N PHE A 87 -12.65 3.03 40.90
CA PHE A 87 -12.26 2.78 39.51
C PHE A 87 -12.71 3.91 38.58
N SER A 88 -12.50 5.14 39.04
CA SER A 88 -12.88 6.36 38.35
C SER A 88 -11.69 7.32 38.21
N ILE A 89 -11.88 8.34 37.39
CA ILE A 89 -10.94 9.46 37.24
C ILE A 89 -11.64 10.79 37.52
N ASP A 90 -10.90 11.74 38.08
CA ASP A 90 -11.17 13.17 38.04
C ASP A 90 -10.03 13.81 37.23
N ALA A 91 -10.37 14.55 36.17
CA ALA A 91 -9.40 14.85 35.13
C ALA A 91 -9.61 16.21 34.47
N SER A 92 -8.53 16.71 33.88
CA SER A 92 -8.59 17.81 32.94
C SER A 92 -7.58 17.68 31.82
N VAL A 93 -7.88 18.27 30.67
CA VAL A 93 -6.95 18.36 29.55
C VAL A 93 -6.77 19.82 29.19
N ASP A 94 -5.52 20.25 29.19
CA ASP A 94 -5.08 21.53 28.63
C ASP A 94 -4.73 21.35 27.15
N TYR A 95 -5.15 22.30 26.32
CA TYR A 95 -4.95 22.30 24.88
C TYR A 95 -4.27 23.59 24.44
N GLN A 96 -3.34 23.48 23.48
CA GLN A 96 -2.98 24.60 22.61
C GLN A 96 -3.45 24.27 21.19
N ILE A 97 -4.23 25.18 20.61
CA ILE A 97 -4.95 24.94 19.36
C ILE A 97 -4.66 26.09 18.40
N LYS A 98 -4.40 25.76 17.14
CA LYS A 98 -4.26 26.72 16.05
C LYS A 98 -5.47 26.65 15.12
N SER A 99 -6.11 27.78 14.84
CA SER A 99 -7.21 27.79 13.87
C SER A 99 -6.70 27.71 12.42
N LEU A 100 -7.31 26.84 11.60
CA LEU A 100 -7.00 26.67 10.18
C LEU A 100 -8.00 27.38 9.25
N ILE A 101 -9.01 28.06 9.82
CA ILE A 101 -10.02 28.81 9.08
C ILE A 101 -10.20 30.21 9.66
N ALA A 102 -10.78 31.13 8.89
CA ALA A 102 -11.17 32.42 9.42
C ALA A 102 -12.51 32.33 10.15
N GLY A 103 -12.55 32.71 11.43
CA GLY A 103 -13.78 32.78 12.21
C GLY A 103 -14.20 31.45 12.84
N LEU A 104 -13.24 30.59 13.20
CA LEU A 104 -13.51 29.37 13.97
C LEU A 104 -14.27 29.72 15.24
N ASN A 105 -15.45 29.16 15.43
CA ASN A 105 -16.35 29.48 16.54
C ASN A 105 -16.78 28.26 17.35
N ARG A 106 -16.28 27.07 16.99
CA ARG A 106 -16.58 25.79 17.65
C ARG A 106 -15.32 24.91 17.64
N VAL A 107 -15.20 24.04 18.64
CA VAL A 107 -14.22 22.94 18.68
C VAL A 107 -14.97 21.66 19.03
N ASP A 108 -14.89 20.66 18.14
CA ASP A 108 -15.48 19.34 18.36
C ASP A 108 -14.39 18.32 18.74
N LEU A 109 -14.59 17.58 19.85
CA LEU A 109 -13.68 16.55 20.35
C LEU A 109 -14.43 15.24 20.58
N ASN A 110 -13.78 14.11 20.38
CA ASN A 110 -14.33 12.80 20.71
C ASN A 110 -14.20 12.53 22.20
N LEU A 111 -15.29 12.10 22.84
CA LEU A 111 -15.30 11.71 24.25
C LEU A 111 -16.48 10.76 24.52
N ARG A 112 -16.23 9.60 25.14
CA ARG A 112 -17.28 8.67 25.57
C ARG A 112 -18.29 9.31 26.52
N ASN A 113 -19.57 8.96 26.40
CA ASN A 113 -20.65 9.60 27.18
C ASN A 113 -20.65 9.14 28.65
N GLU A 114 -19.90 8.08 28.94
CA GLU A 114 -19.63 7.57 30.27
C GLU A 114 -18.84 8.56 31.15
N LEU A 115 -18.12 9.50 30.51
CA LEU A 115 -17.40 10.57 31.17
C LEU A 115 -18.22 11.85 31.15
N THR A 116 -18.42 12.46 32.31
CA THR A 116 -19.18 13.70 32.46
C THR A 116 -18.25 14.89 32.34
N VAL A 117 -18.55 15.81 31.42
CA VAL A 117 -17.83 17.09 31.29
C VAL A 117 -18.41 18.09 32.28
N ASP A 118 -17.59 18.58 33.19
CA ASP A 118 -17.98 19.51 34.25
C ASP A 118 -17.98 20.95 33.77
N SER A 119 -16.90 21.35 33.10
CA SER A 119 -16.74 22.70 32.59
C SER A 119 -15.68 22.79 31.50
N VAL A 120 -15.79 23.83 30.68
CA VAL A 120 -14.79 24.15 29.65
C VAL A 120 -14.38 25.61 29.80
N LYS A 121 -13.08 25.88 29.68
CA LYS A 121 -12.50 27.23 29.65
C LYS A 121 -11.78 27.44 28.33
N VAL A 122 -11.94 28.62 27.74
CA VAL A 122 -11.16 29.11 26.60
C VAL A 122 -10.36 30.31 27.08
N GLY A 123 -9.05 30.15 27.22
CA GLY A 123 -8.22 30.99 28.07
C GLY A 123 -8.80 31.09 29.48
N ALA A 124 -9.06 32.31 29.95
CA ALA A 124 -9.67 32.54 31.27
C ALA A 124 -11.21 32.49 31.29
N ALA A 125 -11.88 32.45 30.14
CA ALA A 125 -13.33 32.56 30.04
C ALA A 125 -14.02 31.19 30.05
N SER A 126 -15.12 31.07 30.78
CA SER A 126 -15.98 29.88 30.68
C SER A 126 -16.65 29.80 29.30
N SER A 127 -16.78 28.59 28.78
CA SER A 127 -17.43 28.28 27.52
C SER A 127 -18.62 27.34 27.71
N THR A 128 -19.63 27.49 26.86
CA THR A 128 -20.77 26.59 26.76
C THR A 128 -20.47 25.43 25.83
N PHE A 129 -20.85 24.22 26.22
CA PHE A 129 -20.63 23.00 25.44
C PHE A 129 -21.88 22.12 25.41
N SER A 130 -21.89 21.16 24.50
CA SER A 130 -22.81 20.02 24.50
C SER A 130 -22.02 18.73 24.33
N HIS A 131 -22.40 17.69 25.08
CA HIS A 131 -21.79 16.37 24.97
C HIS A 131 -22.87 15.33 24.73
N THR A 132 -22.94 14.83 23.50
CA THR A 132 -23.96 13.87 23.08
C THR A 132 -23.39 12.95 22.01
N ALA A 133 -23.86 11.70 21.95
CA ALA A 133 -23.43 10.75 20.92
C ALA A 133 -21.90 10.60 20.80
N HIS A 134 -21.19 10.67 21.94
CA HIS A 134 -19.74 10.56 22.03
C HIS A 134 -18.93 11.72 21.40
N LEU A 135 -19.60 12.85 21.15
CA LEU A 135 -19.00 14.08 20.63
C LEU A 135 -19.21 15.24 21.62
N LEU A 136 -18.11 15.88 22.00
CA LEU A 136 -18.06 17.09 22.82
C LEU A 136 -17.89 18.30 21.90
N SER A 137 -18.94 19.10 21.75
CA SER A 137 -18.95 20.33 20.95
C SER A 137 -18.88 21.56 21.84
N ILE A 138 -17.80 22.34 21.70
CA ILE A 138 -17.45 23.47 22.56
C ILE A 138 -17.61 24.77 21.78
N ASN A 139 -18.39 25.73 22.28
CA ASN A 139 -18.56 27.02 21.61
C ASN A 139 -17.46 27.99 22.02
N LEU A 140 -16.76 28.58 21.06
CA LEU A 140 -15.73 29.58 21.35
C LEU A 140 -16.42 30.92 21.68
N PRO A 141 -16.11 31.58 22.81
CA PRO A 141 -16.76 32.83 23.21
C PRO A 141 -16.60 33.96 22.19
N VAL A 142 -15.50 33.94 21.44
CA VAL A 142 -15.19 34.86 20.34
C VAL A 142 -14.64 34.04 19.17
N PRO A 143 -15.07 34.31 17.93
CA PRO A 143 -14.48 33.66 16.76
C PRO A 143 -12.98 33.89 16.66
N ILE A 144 -12.23 32.83 16.38
CA ILE A 144 -10.77 32.83 16.26
C ILE A 144 -10.37 33.08 14.80
N SER A 145 -9.35 33.91 14.59
CA SER A 145 -8.86 34.25 13.26
C SER A 145 -8.02 33.13 12.66
N LEU A 146 -7.92 33.08 11.33
CA LEU A 146 -7.05 32.14 10.62
C LEU A 146 -5.61 32.23 11.15
N ASN A 147 -5.00 31.08 11.44
CA ASN A 147 -3.65 30.91 12.02
C ASN A 147 -3.47 31.47 13.45
N GLN A 148 -4.52 31.93 14.11
CA GLN A 148 -4.44 32.35 15.50
C GLN A 148 -4.43 31.13 16.43
N GLU A 149 -3.53 31.15 17.40
CA GLU A 149 -3.47 30.15 18.47
C GLU A 149 -4.26 30.60 19.70
N PHE A 150 -4.83 29.64 20.42
CA PHE A 150 -5.53 29.85 21.67
C PHE A 150 -5.43 28.64 22.58
N GLU A 151 -5.70 28.86 23.87
CA GLU A 151 -5.68 27.82 24.90
C GLU A 151 -7.10 27.45 25.30
N MET A 152 -7.29 26.18 25.62
CA MET A 152 -8.55 25.65 26.13
C MET A 152 -8.25 24.63 27.24
N THR A 153 -9.15 24.50 28.21
CA THR A 153 -9.10 23.42 29.21
C THR A 153 -10.48 22.79 29.33
N VAL A 154 -10.54 21.46 29.32
CA VAL A 154 -11.77 20.68 29.56
C VAL A 154 -11.62 19.94 30.88
N TYR A 155 -12.56 20.13 31.81
CA TYR A 155 -12.63 19.41 33.08
C TYR A 155 -13.73 18.35 33.00
N TYR A 156 -13.42 17.13 33.43
CA TYR A 156 -14.33 15.99 33.31
C TYR A 156 -13.99 14.91 34.34
N HIS A 157 -14.96 14.06 34.65
CA HIS A 157 -14.77 12.95 35.58
C HIS A 157 -15.68 11.76 35.22
N GLY A 158 -15.43 10.62 35.87
CA GLY A 158 -16.31 9.46 35.79
C GLY A 158 -15.55 8.15 35.76
N VAL A 159 -16.27 7.07 35.46
CA VAL A 159 -15.68 5.74 35.24
C VAL A 159 -15.38 5.61 33.74
N PRO A 160 -14.11 5.50 33.32
CA PRO A 160 -13.77 5.35 31.91
C PRO A 160 -14.42 4.10 31.30
N TYR A 161 -14.77 4.19 30.03
CA TYR A 161 -15.36 3.05 29.31
C TYR A 161 -14.27 2.08 28.85
N TYR A 162 -14.46 0.79 29.11
CA TYR A 162 -13.59 -0.28 28.61
C TYR A 162 -14.43 -1.24 27.75
N ASP A 163 -14.01 -1.44 26.51
CA ASP A 163 -14.75 -2.25 25.53
C ASP A 163 -14.41 -3.75 25.58
N GLY A 164 -13.57 -4.17 26.54
CA GLY A 164 -13.03 -5.53 26.63
C GLY A 164 -11.66 -5.69 25.98
N SER A 165 -11.18 -4.70 25.22
CA SER A 165 -9.91 -4.71 24.50
C SER A 165 -9.05 -3.47 24.75
N ALA A 166 -9.66 -2.29 24.87
CA ALA A 166 -9.00 -1.00 24.91
C ALA A 166 -9.81 0.05 25.70
N GLY A 167 -9.12 1.08 26.17
CA GLY A 167 -9.60 2.14 27.05
C GLY A 167 -8.64 2.34 28.23
N LEU A 168 -9.08 3.12 29.23
CA LEU A 168 -8.48 3.14 30.56
C LEU A 168 -9.25 2.18 31.44
N THR A 169 -8.56 1.28 32.14
CA THR A 169 -9.21 0.31 33.01
C THR A 169 -8.40 0.05 34.27
N PHE A 170 -9.09 -0.45 35.29
CA PHE A 170 -8.52 -0.88 36.56
C PHE A 170 -8.66 -2.40 36.66
N THR A 171 -7.54 -3.11 36.71
CA THR A 171 -7.52 -4.58 36.78
C THR A 171 -6.64 -5.06 37.93
N SER A 172 -6.45 -6.37 38.04
CA SER A 172 -5.52 -6.97 38.99
C SER A 172 -4.80 -8.15 38.37
N GLU A 173 -3.48 -8.10 38.37
CA GLU A 173 -2.58 -9.12 37.81
C GLU A 173 -1.51 -9.48 38.85
N PHE A 174 -1.18 -10.76 38.98
CA PHE A 174 -0.23 -11.24 40.01
C PHE A 174 -0.52 -10.71 41.43
N SER A 175 -1.80 -10.65 41.81
CA SER A 175 -2.28 -10.05 43.07
C SER A 175 -1.91 -8.56 43.26
N THR A 176 -1.56 -7.87 42.18
CA THR A 176 -1.24 -6.43 42.16
C THR A 176 -2.32 -5.70 41.40
N GLN A 177 -2.91 -4.69 42.03
CA GLN A 177 -3.86 -3.80 41.37
C GLN A 177 -3.13 -2.82 40.46
N LEU A 178 -3.70 -2.57 39.28
CA LEU A 178 -3.10 -1.71 38.26
C LEU A 178 -4.17 -0.90 37.53
N CYS A 179 -3.80 0.31 37.13
CA CYS A 179 -4.57 1.16 36.23
C CYS A 179 -3.74 1.35 34.96
N TRP A 180 -4.30 1.06 33.80
CA TRP A 180 -3.56 1.11 32.54
C TRP A 180 -4.45 1.53 31.37
N THR A 181 -3.80 2.00 30.31
CA THR A 181 -4.45 2.45 29.07
C THR A 181 -4.00 1.65 27.85
N LYS A 182 -4.90 1.48 26.89
CA LYS A 182 -4.61 1.08 25.51
C LYS A 182 -5.59 1.79 24.60
N ALA A 183 -5.14 2.53 23.59
CA ALA A 183 -6.00 3.44 22.83
C ALA A 183 -6.19 3.07 21.35
N THR A 184 -5.44 2.08 20.85
CA THR A 184 -5.53 1.63 19.46
C THR A 184 -6.86 0.90 19.14
N PRO A 185 -7.50 1.14 17.97
CA PRO A 185 -7.23 2.20 17.00
C PRO A 185 -7.87 3.56 17.34
N PHE A 186 -9.03 3.54 18.02
CA PHE A 186 -9.88 4.73 18.25
C PHE A 186 -10.46 4.78 19.68
N ARG A 187 -9.61 4.53 20.68
CA ARG A 187 -9.98 4.42 22.10
C ARG A 187 -9.30 5.47 22.97
N SER A 188 -8.64 6.46 22.39
CA SER A 188 -8.20 7.63 23.15
C SER A 188 -9.44 8.34 23.75
N ARG A 189 -10.52 8.41 22.97
CA ARG A 189 -11.82 8.96 23.41
C ARG A 189 -12.46 8.23 24.60
N HIS A 190 -11.99 7.04 24.96
CA HIS A 190 -12.52 6.27 26.09
C HIS A 190 -12.14 6.84 27.45
N TRP A 191 -11.09 7.65 27.51
CA TRP A 191 -10.56 8.15 28.78
C TRP A 191 -10.17 9.62 28.78
N TRP A 192 -10.16 10.29 27.62
CA TRP A 192 -9.95 11.74 27.54
C TRP A 192 -10.52 12.37 26.24
N PRO A 193 -10.93 13.66 26.28
CA PRO A 193 -11.43 14.37 25.10
C PRO A 193 -10.31 14.71 24.12
N CYS A 194 -10.39 14.23 22.89
CA CYS A 194 -9.31 14.37 21.91
C CYS A 194 -9.80 14.31 20.45
N LYS A 195 -8.88 14.55 19.50
CA LYS A 195 -9.03 14.10 18.12
C LYS A 195 -8.54 12.67 18.02
N ASP A 196 -9.46 11.72 17.95
CA ASP A 196 -9.13 10.30 18.07
C ASP A 196 -8.95 9.67 16.69
N PHE A 197 -8.02 10.24 15.93
CA PHE A 197 -7.57 9.82 14.59
C PHE A 197 -6.04 9.97 14.50
N PRO A 198 -5.34 9.10 13.76
CA PRO A 198 -3.87 9.11 13.73
C PRO A 198 -3.26 10.31 12.98
N GLU A 199 -3.99 10.94 12.06
CA GLU A 199 -3.48 12.01 11.19
C GLU A 199 -2.96 13.25 11.94
N ASP A 200 -3.57 13.61 13.07
CA ASP A 200 -3.20 14.81 13.85
C ASP A 200 -2.25 14.44 15.00
N LYS A 201 -0.95 14.67 14.78
CA LYS A 201 0.10 14.52 15.79
C LYS A 201 0.36 15.85 16.47
N VAL A 202 0.11 15.92 17.78
CA VAL A 202 0.49 17.09 18.58
C VAL A 202 2.00 17.18 18.69
N ASP A 203 2.55 18.39 18.76
CA ASP A 203 4.00 18.63 18.84
C ASP A 203 4.62 18.04 20.12
N SER A 204 3.84 18.07 21.21
CA SER A 204 4.31 17.70 22.54
C SER A 204 3.16 17.40 23.50
N LEU A 205 3.52 16.71 24.58
CA LEU A 205 2.60 16.20 25.60
C LEU A 205 3.20 16.36 27.00
N ASP A 206 2.40 16.76 27.97
CA ASP A 206 2.71 16.60 29.39
C ASP A 206 1.62 15.76 30.08
N LEU A 207 2.02 14.88 30.99
CA LEU A 207 1.16 13.99 31.76
C LEU A 207 1.37 14.25 33.25
N TYR A 208 0.29 14.58 33.95
CA TYR A 208 0.23 14.84 35.38
C TYR A 208 -0.66 13.77 36.01
N ILE A 209 -0.06 12.81 36.70
CA ILE A 209 -0.78 11.65 37.20
C ILE A 209 -0.69 11.61 38.73
N GLU A 210 -1.84 11.68 39.38
CA GLU A 210 -1.97 11.49 40.81
C GLU A 210 -2.39 10.05 41.15
N CYS A 211 -1.68 9.44 42.09
CA CYS A 211 -1.92 8.06 42.50
C CYS A 211 -1.43 7.80 43.95
N PRO A 212 -1.68 6.60 44.52
CA PRO A 212 -1.07 6.21 45.79
C PRO A 212 0.46 6.34 45.76
N SER A 213 1.05 6.84 46.84
CA SER A 213 2.48 7.13 46.91
C SER A 213 3.38 5.88 46.79
N THR A 214 2.80 4.69 46.95
CA THR A 214 3.50 3.40 46.82
C THR A 214 3.51 2.85 45.40
N TYR A 215 2.79 3.47 44.45
CA TYR A 215 2.71 3.00 43.07
C TYR A 215 3.78 3.70 42.23
N ASP A 216 4.29 3.04 41.20
CA ASP A 216 5.09 3.63 40.15
C ASP A 216 4.23 3.93 38.93
N ILE A 217 4.59 4.98 38.20
CA ILE A 217 3.97 5.35 36.94
C ILE A 217 4.98 5.12 35.82
N ALA A 218 4.53 4.38 34.82
CA ALA A 218 5.29 4.04 33.64
C ALA A 218 4.51 4.57 32.42
N THR A 219 5.11 5.46 31.63
CA THR A 219 4.40 6.25 30.61
C THR A 219 5.38 6.83 29.58
N ASN A 220 4.86 7.54 28.57
CA ASN A 220 5.63 8.25 27.55
C ASN A 220 6.53 9.34 28.17
N GLY A 221 7.66 9.62 27.53
CA GLY A 221 8.52 10.77 27.87
C GLY A 221 9.22 10.70 29.23
N MET A 222 9.84 11.81 29.64
CA MET A 222 10.72 11.86 30.81
C MET A 222 10.02 12.37 32.05
N LEU A 223 10.31 11.78 33.21
CA LEU A 223 9.88 12.32 34.51
C LEU A 223 10.54 13.68 34.76
N VAL A 224 9.73 14.69 35.04
CA VAL A 224 10.18 16.06 35.36
C VAL A 224 10.15 16.29 36.87
N THR A 225 9.03 16.00 37.52
CA THR A 225 8.87 16.16 38.98
C THR A 225 8.04 15.05 39.59
N SER A 226 8.35 14.69 40.84
CA SER A 226 7.53 13.83 41.69
C SER A 226 7.27 14.57 43.01
N THR A 227 6.00 14.82 43.31
CA THR A 227 5.55 15.67 44.42
C THR A 227 4.73 14.83 45.40
N ASN A 228 5.11 14.82 46.67
CA ASN A 228 4.31 14.20 47.73
C ASN A 228 3.15 15.14 48.10
N LEU A 229 1.91 14.68 47.94
CA LEU A 229 0.70 15.47 48.24
C LEU A 229 0.25 15.33 49.71
N GLY A 230 0.91 14.46 50.49
CA GLY A 230 0.44 14.04 51.81
C GLY A 230 -0.65 12.97 51.71
N GLY A 231 -1.09 12.44 52.85
CA GLY A 231 -2.18 11.46 52.89
C GLY A 231 -1.92 10.12 52.18
N GLY A 232 -0.66 9.79 51.86
CA GLY A 232 -0.31 8.59 51.09
C GLY A 232 -0.53 8.72 49.58
N ARG A 233 -0.58 9.95 49.05
CA ARG A 233 -0.75 10.27 47.64
C ARG A 233 0.46 11.01 47.07
N LYS A 234 0.69 10.89 45.77
CA LYS A 234 1.71 11.65 45.02
C LYS A 234 1.16 12.15 43.70
N LEU A 235 1.79 13.20 43.17
CA LEU A 235 1.62 13.71 41.80
C LEU A 235 2.95 13.57 41.07
N GLU A 236 2.96 12.92 39.91
CA GLU A 236 4.12 12.88 39.04
C GLU A 236 3.82 13.55 37.71
N HIS A 237 4.79 14.33 37.24
CA HIS A 237 4.72 15.08 35.99
C HIS A 237 5.74 14.51 35.02
N PHE A 238 5.27 13.99 33.89
CA PHE A 238 6.05 13.49 32.77
C PHE A 238 5.91 14.40 31.57
N ARG A 239 6.94 14.39 30.71
CA ARG A 239 7.08 15.29 29.59
C ARG A 239 7.60 14.58 28.36
N HIS A 240 6.87 14.70 27.26
CA HIS A 240 7.25 14.21 25.94
C HIS A 240 7.35 15.40 24.95
N ARG A 241 8.43 15.46 24.18
CA ARG A 241 8.80 16.59 23.30
C ARG A 241 9.07 16.18 21.85
N TYR A 242 8.55 15.02 21.46
CA TYR A 242 8.42 14.63 20.06
C TYR A 242 6.94 14.59 19.67
N PRO A 243 6.63 14.75 18.37
CA PRO A 243 5.26 14.61 17.91
C PRO A 243 4.68 13.22 18.18
N ILE A 244 3.43 13.17 18.63
CA ILE A 244 2.78 11.93 19.09
C ILE A 244 1.31 11.86 18.66
N CYS A 245 0.87 10.69 18.19
CA CYS A 245 -0.55 10.39 17.90
C CYS A 245 -1.30 10.09 19.20
N THR A 246 -2.60 10.37 19.23
CA THR A 246 -3.44 10.15 20.42
C THR A 246 -3.48 8.69 20.87
N TYR A 247 -3.49 7.72 19.95
CA TYR A 247 -3.52 6.29 20.29
C TYR A 247 -2.23 5.79 20.96
N LEU A 248 -1.11 6.52 20.83
CA LEU A 248 0.19 6.19 21.41
C LEU A 248 0.38 6.80 22.80
N VAL A 249 -0.53 7.66 23.24
CA VAL A 249 -0.51 8.22 24.59
C VAL A 249 -1.00 7.16 25.57
N ALA A 250 -0.13 6.77 26.51
CA ALA A 250 -0.46 5.74 27.48
C ALA A 250 0.28 5.85 28.80
N PHE A 251 -0.31 5.26 29.83
CA PHE A 251 0.35 5.02 31.11
C PHE A 251 -0.06 3.68 31.72
N CYS A 252 0.78 3.19 32.62
CA CYS A 252 0.51 2.10 33.52
C CYS A 252 0.91 2.50 34.94
N CYS A 253 0.02 2.31 35.90
CA CYS A 253 0.20 2.69 37.29
C CYS A 253 -0.09 1.48 38.19
N ALA A 254 0.95 0.99 38.87
CA ALA A 254 0.88 -0.17 39.76
C ALA A 254 2.06 -0.16 40.73
N THR A 255 2.15 -1.12 41.63
CA THR A 255 3.41 -1.36 42.37
C THR A 255 4.37 -2.18 41.51
N TYR A 256 5.51 -1.61 41.10
CA TYR A 256 6.47 -2.26 40.21
C TYR A 256 7.82 -2.53 40.88
N THR A 257 8.53 -3.52 40.36
CA THR A 257 9.99 -3.58 40.48
C THR A 257 10.59 -2.82 39.31
N LYS A 258 11.10 -1.62 39.58
CA LYS A 258 11.72 -0.73 38.59
C LYS A 258 13.21 -0.99 38.45
N ASP A 259 13.69 -1.08 37.23
CA ASP A 259 15.11 -1.14 36.88
C ASP A 259 15.42 -0.18 35.72
N ILE A 260 16.63 0.37 35.72
CA ILE A 260 17.07 1.38 34.74
C ILE A 260 18.45 0.98 34.25
N GLN A 261 18.52 0.63 32.97
CA GLN A 261 19.77 0.42 32.24
C GLN A 261 20.13 1.68 31.44
N THR A 262 21.32 1.69 30.87
CA THR A 262 21.73 2.69 29.88
C THR A 262 21.93 1.96 28.56
N TRP A 263 21.16 2.34 27.55
CA TRP A 263 21.41 1.91 26.19
C TRP A 263 22.34 2.92 25.52
N VAL A 264 23.35 2.43 24.80
CA VAL A 264 24.38 3.23 24.16
C VAL A 264 24.39 2.90 22.67
N TYR A 265 24.39 3.93 21.84
CA TYR A 265 24.53 3.82 20.40
C TYR A 265 25.55 4.86 19.93
N ASP A 266 26.62 4.39 19.29
CA ASP A 266 27.82 5.16 19.00
C ASP A 266 28.37 5.90 20.25
N ASN A 267 28.22 7.24 20.30
CA ASN A 267 28.72 8.08 21.38
C ASN A 267 27.60 8.65 22.27
N ASP A 268 26.34 8.37 21.94
CA ASP A 268 25.17 8.87 22.66
C ASP A 268 24.52 7.75 23.48
N SER A 269 23.69 8.12 24.46
CA SER A 269 23.00 7.16 25.30
C SER A 269 21.66 7.67 25.79
N ILE A 270 20.75 6.74 26.07
CA ILE A 270 19.46 7.02 26.69
C ILE A 270 19.26 6.09 27.90
N PRO A 271 18.48 6.53 28.90
CA PRO A 271 18.00 5.63 29.93
C PRO A 271 17.00 4.61 29.34
N TYR A 272 17.14 3.36 29.75
CA TYR A 272 16.33 2.22 29.30
C TYR A 272 15.61 1.59 30.49
N TYR A 273 14.30 1.81 30.60
CA TYR A 273 13.52 1.47 31.79
C TYR A 273 12.81 0.13 31.65
N SER A 274 12.67 -0.59 32.76
CA SER A 274 11.77 -1.74 32.86
C SER A 274 10.97 -1.68 34.16
N TYR A 275 9.66 -1.85 34.04
CA TYR A 275 8.72 -1.86 35.16
C TYR A 275 8.04 -3.24 35.23
N SER A 276 8.54 -4.11 36.11
CA SER A 276 8.02 -5.48 36.23
C SER A 276 7.04 -5.64 37.37
N LEU A 277 5.88 -6.26 37.13
CA LEU A 277 5.02 -6.68 38.22
C LEU A 277 5.77 -7.70 39.09
N PRO A 278 5.62 -7.69 40.43
CA PRO A 278 6.43 -8.54 41.32
C PRO A 278 6.41 -10.04 41.02
N GLY A 279 5.40 -10.55 40.30
CA GLY A 279 5.30 -11.95 39.88
C GLY A 279 5.94 -12.29 38.52
N ASN A 280 6.39 -11.31 37.72
CA ASN A 280 6.70 -11.50 36.30
C ASN A 280 8.19 -11.30 35.93
N THR A 281 9.10 -11.40 36.91
CA THR A 281 10.52 -11.07 36.73
C THR A 281 11.23 -11.88 35.64
N VAL A 282 10.84 -13.14 35.40
CA VAL A 282 11.47 -14.00 34.39
C VAL A 282 11.19 -13.48 32.97
N ALA A 283 9.94 -13.16 32.67
CA ALA A 283 9.55 -12.58 31.38
C ALA A 283 10.25 -11.24 31.15
N MET A 284 10.30 -10.37 32.17
CA MET A 284 10.98 -9.08 32.07
C MET A 284 12.49 -9.20 31.77
N ASN A 285 13.15 -10.28 32.18
CA ASN A 285 14.56 -10.50 31.83
C ASN A 285 14.78 -10.68 30.33
N ALA A 286 13.77 -11.18 29.59
CA ALA A 286 13.84 -11.26 28.13
C ALA A 286 13.87 -9.85 27.52
N PHE A 287 13.01 -8.92 27.96
CA PHE A 287 13.03 -7.52 27.51
C PHE A 287 14.36 -6.83 27.81
N LYS A 288 14.91 -7.04 29.00
CA LYS A 288 16.24 -6.52 29.39
C LYS A 288 17.38 -7.07 28.54
N THR A 289 17.19 -8.23 27.90
CA THR A 289 18.20 -8.88 27.08
C THR A 289 18.05 -8.50 25.61
N PHE A 290 16.85 -8.72 25.05
CA PHE A 290 16.60 -8.60 23.61
C PHE A 290 16.21 -7.19 23.18
N GLY A 291 15.68 -6.35 24.08
CA GLY A 291 15.26 -5.00 23.73
C GLY A 291 16.43 -4.07 23.38
N PRO A 292 17.49 -3.98 24.22
CA PRO A 292 18.71 -3.24 23.85
C PRO A 292 19.36 -3.76 22.56
N GLN A 293 19.34 -5.08 22.31
CA GLN A 293 19.84 -5.67 21.07
C GLN A 293 19.01 -5.24 19.87
N SER A 294 17.68 -5.28 20.00
CA SER A 294 16.74 -4.87 18.94
C SER A 294 16.93 -3.39 18.60
N LEU A 295 17.03 -2.51 19.60
CA LEU A 295 17.31 -1.09 19.35
C LEU A 295 18.61 -0.86 18.57
N THR A 296 19.69 -1.58 18.89
CA THR A 296 20.95 -1.47 18.15
C THR A 296 20.81 -1.97 16.72
N ILE A 297 20.25 -3.16 16.53
CA ILE A 297 20.06 -3.77 15.20
C ILE A 297 19.20 -2.89 14.30
N LEU A 298 18.08 -2.38 14.83
CA LEU A 298 17.15 -1.57 14.07
C LEU A 298 17.68 -0.15 13.85
N SER A 299 18.48 0.40 14.76
CA SER A 299 19.19 1.65 14.52
C SER A 299 20.18 1.54 13.35
N ASP A 300 20.87 0.40 13.22
CA ASP A 300 21.77 0.14 12.08
C ASP A 300 21.02 -0.01 10.75
N ARG A 301 19.77 -0.48 10.77
CA ARG A 301 18.97 -0.72 9.56
C ARG A 301 18.15 0.50 9.15
N TYR A 302 17.42 1.09 10.07
CA TYR A 302 16.44 2.17 9.84
C TYR A 302 16.99 3.57 10.13
N GLY A 303 18.15 3.66 10.81
CA GLY A 303 18.74 4.91 11.26
C GLY A 303 18.56 5.09 12.77
N VAL A 304 19.28 6.06 13.35
CA VAL A 304 19.34 6.30 14.81
C VAL A 304 17.94 6.30 15.45
N TYR A 305 17.82 5.67 16.63
CA TYR A 305 16.60 5.67 17.44
C TYR A 305 15.96 7.05 17.52
N PRO A 306 14.66 7.20 17.20
CA PRO A 306 14.10 8.52 16.93
C PRO A 306 13.89 9.40 18.16
N TYR A 307 14.01 8.85 19.38
CA TYR A 307 13.74 9.59 20.62
C TYR A 307 14.99 9.75 21.50
N MET A 308 16.17 9.98 20.88
CA MET A 308 17.48 10.07 21.57
C MET A 308 17.56 11.10 22.72
N ASN A 309 16.69 12.11 22.74
CA ASN A 309 16.66 13.10 23.83
C ASN A 309 15.79 12.69 25.03
N GLU A 310 15.19 11.50 25.00
CA GLU A 310 14.30 10.99 26.05
C GLU A 310 14.75 9.61 26.55
N LYS A 311 13.93 8.58 26.37
CA LYS A 311 14.13 7.23 26.89
C LYS A 311 13.52 6.19 25.96
N MET A 312 13.84 4.93 26.25
CA MET A 312 13.00 3.79 25.88
C MET A 312 12.66 3.00 27.15
N GLY A 313 11.59 2.22 27.14
CA GLY A 313 11.35 1.27 28.21
C GLY A 313 10.08 0.47 28.04
N CYS A 314 9.78 -0.36 29.03
CA CYS A 314 8.51 -1.07 29.06
C CYS A 314 7.88 -1.20 30.45
N ALA A 315 6.60 -1.59 30.48
CA ALA A 315 5.96 -2.11 31.67
C ALA A 315 5.09 -3.33 31.40
N ASP A 316 4.95 -4.17 32.43
CA ASP A 316 3.91 -5.18 32.49
C ASP A 316 2.52 -4.54 32.64
N PHE A 317 1.52 -5.01 31.90
CA PHE A 317 0.11 -4.57 32.03
C PHE A 317 -0.90 -5.72 31.90
N GLY A 318 -2.19 -5.40 32.06
CA GLY A 318 -3.27 -6.38 32.20
C GLY A 318 -3.99 -6.78 30.92
N TRP A 319 -3.47 -6.47 29.73
CA TRP A 319 -4.05 -6.90 28.46
C TRP A 319 -3.22 -8.02 27.84
N SER A 320 -3.87 -9.02 27.24
CA SER A 320 -3.18 -10.11 26.54
C SER A 320 -2.65 -9.63 25.18
N GLY A 321 -1.37 -9.34 25.14
CA GLY A 321 -0.60 -8.89 23.98
C GLY A 321 0.55 -7.95 24.35
N ALA A 322 1.04 -7.21 23.36
CA ALA A 322 1.94 -6.07 23.51
C ALA A 322 1.39 -4.84 22.75
N MET A 323 1.82 -3.64 23.14
CA MET A 323 1.39 -2.39 22.53
C MET A 323 2.51 -1.36 22.53
N GLU A 324 2.75 -0.78 21.37
CA GLU A 324 3.97 -0.10 20.95
C GLU A 324 4.13 1.34 21.44
N HIS A 325 3.46 1.75 22.52
CA HIS A 325 3.38 3.17 22.88
C HIS A 325 4.76 3.88 22.88
N GLN A 326 4.79 5.07 22.26
CA GLN A 326 6.00 5.84 22.00
C GLN A 326 6.88 6.03 23.24
N THR A 327 8.16 5.62 23.18
CA THR A 327 9.16 5.63 24.28
C THR A 327 8.85 4.71 25.48
N PHE A 328 7.79 3.89 25.38
CA PHE A 328 7.25 3.10 26.48
C PHE A 328 6.31 1.96 26.03
N THR A 329 6.85 0.81 25.63
CA THR A 329 6.02 -0.33 25.22
C THR A 329 5.37 -1.04 26.42
N MET A 330 4.13 -1.50 26.29
CA MET A 330 3.45 -2.27 27.34
C MET A 330 3.29 -3.73 26.92
N TYR A 331 3.60 -4.67 27.81
CA TYR A 331 3.60 -6.12 27.52
C TYR A 331 2.81 -6.88 28.57
N SER A 332 2.13 -7.95 28.15
CA SER A 332 1.77 -9.03 29.07
C SER A 332 2.91 -10.02 29.25
N SER A 333 2.82 -10.85 30.29
CA SER A 333 3.87 -11.82 30.63
C SER A 333 4.27 -12.72 29.47
N ASP A 334 3.30 -13.18 28.69
CA ASP A 334 3.50 -14.19 27.66
C ASP A 334 4.04 -13.60 26.35
N PHE A 335 4.11 -12.27 26.25
CA PHE A 335 4.54 -11.52 25.06
C PHE A 335 5.97 -10.97 25.17
N HIS A 336 6.71 -11.36 26.21
CA HIS A 336 8.14 -11.06 26.33
C HIS A 336 9.01 -12.07 25.56
N THR A 337 8.72 -12.31 24.30
CA THR A 337 9.55 -13.16 23.42
C THR A 337 10.53 -12.29 22.64
N ASP A 338 11.64 -12.89 22.20
CA ASP A 338 12.63 -12.22 21.37
C ASP A 338 12.02 -11.53 20.14
N TRP A 339 11.17 -12.23 19.40
CA TRP A 339 10.53 -11.71 18.20
C TRP A 339 9.49 -10.61 18.49
N VAL A 340 8.66 -10.74 19.54
CA VAL A 340 7.71 -9.65 19.89
C VAL A 340 8.49 -8.43 20.35
N ILE A 341 9.54 -8.60 21.14
CA ILE A 341 10.37 -7.46 21.57
C ILE A 341 11.03 -6.76 20.36
N ALA A 342 11.44 -7.51 19.34
CA ALA A 342 11.94 -6.94 18.09
C ALA A 342 10.84 -6.21 17.30
N HIS A 343 9.63 -6.78 17.23
CA HIS A 343 8.43 -6.19 16.61
C HIS A 343 8.11 -4.83 17.23
N GLU A 344 7.91 -4.80 18.55
CA GLU A 344 7.57 -3.59 19.30
C GLU A 344 8.69 -2.55 19.28
N SER A 345 9.95 -2.99 19.20
CA SER A 345 11.08 -2.07 19.01
C SER A 345 11.06 -1.44 17.61
N GLY A 346 10.63 -2.19 16.59
CA GLY A 346 10.45 -1.69 15.22
C GLY A 346 9.45 -0.56 15.15
N HIS A 347 8.38 -0.64 15.95
CA HIS A 347 7.35 0.39 15.98
C HIS A 347 7.83 1.79 16.36
N GLN A 348 8.95 1.88 17.09
CA GLN A 348 9.54 3.18 17.45
C GLN A 348 9.87 4.03 16.21
N TRP A 349 10.21 3.40 15.08
CA TRP A 349 10.34 4.05 13.78
C TRP A 349 9.01 4.04 13.00
N TRP A 350 8.29 2.92 13.04
CA TRP A 350 7.16 2.62 12.14
C TRP A 350 5.86 2.39 12.92
N GLY A 351 4.99 3.39 12.95
CA GLY A 351 3.83 3.44 13.85
C GLY A 351 3.96 4.57 14.85
N ASP A 352 5.16 4.78 15.41
CA ASP A 352 5.41 5.90 16.32
C ASP A 352 5.98 7.12 15.59
N MET A 353 7.22 7.03 15.09
CA MET A 353 7.86 8.18 14.45
C MET A 353 7.13 8.53 13.15
N ILE A 354 6.94 7.55 12.26
CA ILE A 354 6.11 7.70 11.07
C ILE A 354 4.91 6.78 11.24
N THR A 355 3.73 7.35 11.40
CA THR A 355 2.47 6.61 11.55
C THR A 355 1.73 6.54 10.22
N CYS A 356 0.94 5.50 9.98
CA CYS A 356 -0.06 5.51 8.92
C CYS A 356 -1.01 6.70 9.05
N ARG A 357 -1.30 7.42 7.96
CA ARG A 357 -2.22 8.57 7.98
C ARG A 357 -3.64 8.19 8.39
N THR A 358 -4.08 7.03 7.94
CA THR A 358 -5.35 6.40 8.28
C THR A 358 -5.08 4.92 8.49
N PHE A 359 -5.94 4.22 9.23
CA PHE A 359 -5.78 2.77 9.43
C PHE A 359 -5.98 1.94 8.15
N HIS A 360 -6.34 2.57 7.02
CA HIS A 360 -6.28 1.93 5.70
C HIS A 360 -4.84 1.52 5.34
N HIS A 361 -3.86 2.30 5.80
CA HIS A 361 -2.43 2.12 5.54
C HIS A 361 -1.69 1.45 6.72
N ILE A 362 -2.40 0.74 7.60
CA ILE A 362 -1.85 0.15 8.83
C ILE A 362 -0.63 -0.76 8.59
N TRP A 363 -0.48 -1.32 7.38
CA TRP A 363 0.70 -2.08 6.98
C TRP A 363 2.02 -1.30 7.08
N ILE A 364 1.99 0.05 7.00
CA ILE A 364 3.18 0.88 7.22
C ILE A 364 3.67 0.72 8.66
N ASN A 365 2.75 0.59 9.61
CA ASN A 365 3.08 0.35 11.01
C ASN A 365 3.44 -1.14 11.19
N GLU A 366 2.45 -2.01 10.97
CA GLU A 366 2.51 -3.44 11.33
C GLU A 366 3.44 -4.23 10.42
N GLY A 367 3.46 -3.94 9.12
CA GLY A 367 4.32 -4.63 8.17
C GLY A 367 5.80 -4.37 8.42
N PHE A 368 6.18 -3.13 8.73
CA PHE A 368 7.57 -2.79 9.08
C PHE A 368 7.97 -3.30 10.47
N ALA A 369 7.06 -3.28 11.45
CA ALA A 369 7.28 -3.90 12.75
C ALA A 369 7.48 -5.41 12.60
N THR A 370 6.59 -6.10 11.87
CA THR A 370 6.73 -7.52 11.55
C THR A 370 8.01 -7.82 10.78
N TYR A 371 8.41 -6.98 9.84
CA TYR A 371 9.67 -7.17 9.12
C TYR A 371 10.92 -6.97 10.01
N SER A 372 10.79 -6.31 11.15
CA SER A 372 11.87 -6.17 12.14
C SER A 372 12.19 -7.49 12.84
N GLU A 373 11.23 -8.41 12.91
CA GLU A 373 11.38 -9.74 13.51
C GLU A 373 12.41 -10.62 12.77
N PRO A 374 12.30 -10.89 11.44
CA PRO A 374 13.33 -11.64 10.74
C PRO A 374 14.67 -10.89 10.73
N LEU A 375 14.71 -9.56 10.67
CA LEU A 375 15.96 -8.78 10.75
C LEU A 375 16.71 -9.01 12.07
N PHE A 376 15.99 -9.15 13.18
CA PHE A 376 16.57 -9.52 14.45
C PHE A 376 17.25 -10.91 14.38
N PHE A 377 16.58 -11.90 13.80
CA PHE A 377 17.15 -13.24 13.62
C PHE A 377 18.30 -13.27 12.61
N GLU A 378 18.28 -12.44 11.57
CA GLU A 378 19.40 -12.27 10.65
C GLU A 378 20.65 -11.82 11.38
N ALA A 379 20.51 -10.79 12.23
CA ALA A 379 21.64 -10.19 12.95
C ALA A 379 22.19 -11.09 14.06
N THR A 380 21.31 -11.85 14.73
CA THR A 380 21.68 -12.67 15.90
C THR A 380 22.05 -14.11 15.56
N ALA A 381 21.46 -14.68 14.51
CA ALA A 381 21.59 -16.10 14.15
C ALA A 381 21.90 -16.35 12.66
N GLY A 382 21.99 -15.30 11.83
CA GLY A 382 22.39 -15.37 10.43
C GLY A 382 21.25 -15.64 9.45
N VAL A 383 21.59 -15.64 8.15
CA VAL A 383 20.61 -15.67 7.03
C VAL A 383 19.72 -16.91 7.00
N ASN A 384 20.17 -18.05 7.52
CA ASN A 384 19.33 -19.24 7.60
C ASN A 384 18.19 -19.07 8.62
N ALA A 385 18.46 -18.40 9.74
CA ALA A 385 17.44 -18.10 10.74
C ALA A 385 16.44 -17.06 10.19
N TYR A 386 16.94 -16.05 9.47
CA TYR A 386 16.12 -15.08 8.72
C TYR A 386 15.10 -15.77 7.80
N HIS A 387 15.57 -16.64 6.89
CA HIS A 387 14.68 -17.36 5.99
C HIS A 387 13.76 -18.34 6.71
N SER A 388 14.24 -19.03 7.75
CA SER A 388 13.39 -19.94 8.54
C SER A 388 12.23 -19.20 9.21
N TYR A 389 12.49 -17.99 9.73
CA TYR A 389 11.46 -17.15 10.33
C TYR A 389 10.46 -16.64 9.28
N LEU A 390 10.93 -16.17 8.12
CA LEU A 390 10.03 -15.77 7.03
C LEU A 390 9.06 -16.89 6.63
N GLN A 391 9.51 -18.15 6.61
CA GLN A 391 8.62 -19.27 6.32
C GLN A 391 7.49 -19.45 7.34
N THR A 392 7.63 -19.01 8.59
CA THR A 392 6.54 -19.10 9.58
C THR A 392 5.46 -18.06 9.34
N MET A 393 5.78 -16.96 8.65
CA MET A 393 4.85 -15.87 8.28
C MET A 393 4.25 -16.06 6.88
N LYS A 394 4.42 -17.22 6.24
CA LYS A 394 4.00 -17.41 4.84
C LYS A 394 2.48 -17.49 4.74
N PHE A 395 1.86 -16.44 4.20
CA PHE A 395 0.42 -16.40 3.91
C PHE A 395 0.15 -16.28 2.41
N MET A 396 -0.54 -17.28 1.85
CA MET A 396 -0.89 -17.38 0.42
C MET A 396 -2.40 -17.28 0.18
N GLY A 397 -3.17 -16.81 1.16
CA GLY A 397 -4.61 -16.63 1.01
C GLY A 397 -5.00 -15.35 0.25
N PRO A 398 -6.30 -15.18 -0.03
CA PRO A 398 -6.82 -13.98 -0.70
C PRO A 398 -6.74 -12.74 0.22
N GLY A 399 -6.97 -11.57 -0.37
CA GLY A 399 -7.03 -10.29 0.34
C GLY A 399 -5.89 -9.32 0.01
N SER A 400 -6.26 -8.04 0.09
CA SER A 400 -5.38 -6.89 -0.01
C SER A 400 -4.72 -6.60 1.35
N ILE A 401 -3.51 -6.04 1.33
CA ILE A 401 -2.85 -5.53 2.53
C ILE A 401 -3.41 -4.14 2.88
N TYR A 402 -3.82 -3.38 1.86
CA TYR A 402 -4.60 -2.17 2.07
C TYR A 402 -5.95 -2.55 2.67
N VAL A 403 -6.26 -2.00 3.85
CA VAL A 403 -7.50 -2.33 4.55
C VAL A 403 -8.63 -1.59 3.86
N GLU A 404 -9.66 -2.29 3.38
CA GLU A 404 -10.81 -1.63 2.75
C GLU A 404 -11.83 -1.13 3.78
N ASN A 405 -12.10 -1.92 4.81
CA ASN A 405 -13.07 -1.56 5.86
C ASN A 405 -12.37 -1.39 7.21
N LEU A 406 -12.54 -0.22 7.83
CA LEU A 406 -11.90 0.15 9.10
C LEU A 406 -12.58 -0.47 10.34
N ASN A 407 -12.76 -1.79 10.31
CA ASN A 407 -13.11 -2.55 11.50
C ASN A 407 -11.86 -3.19 12.11
N GLN A 408 -11.91 -3.46 13.41
CA GLN A 408 -10.75 -3.97 14.15
C GLN A 408 -10.19 -5.29 13.59
N THR A 409 -11.03 -6.17 13.04
CA THR A 409 -10.58 -7.46 12.49
C THR A 409 -9.81 -7.29 11.19
N GLU A 410 -10.22 -6.36 10.33
CA GLU A 410 -9.50 -6.09 9.08
C GLU A 410 -8.24 -5.24 9.31
N ILE A 411 -8.30 -4.23 10.21
CA ILE A 411 -7.13 -3.42 10.56
C ILE A 411 -6.02 -4.31 11.13
N TYR A 412 -6.34 -5.19 12.08
CA TYR A 412 -5.37 -6.08 12.73
C TYR A 412 -5.48 -7.52 12.22
N ASN A 413 -5.59 -7.70 10.91
CA ASN A 413 -5.59 -9.03 10.30
C ASN A 413 -4.17 -9.61 10.32
N SER A 414 -3.93 -10.64 11.15
CA SER A 414 -2.61 -11.25 11.31
C SER A 414 -1.98 -11.73 10.00
N ASN A 415 -2.80 -12.18 9.05
CA ASN A 415 -2.30 -12.71 7.79
C ASN A 415 -1.95 -11.59 6.79
N LEU A 416 -2.69 -10.50 6.79
CA LEU A 416 -2.59 -9.44 5.78
C LEU A 416 -1.76 -8.24 6.28
N SER A 417 -2.16 -7.64 7.40
CA SER A 417 -1.52 -6.43 7.95
C SER A 417 -0.13 -6.70 8.53
N TYR A 418 0.14 -7.95 8.94
CA TYR A 418 1.39 -8.38 9.57
C TYR A 418 2.20 -9.29 8.64
N ASP A 419 1.80 -10.57 8.53
CA ASP A 419 2.57 -11.62 7.86
C ASP A 419 2.86 -11.29 6.38
N LYS A 420 1.80 -11.05 5.59
CA LYS A 420 1.95 -10.70 4.16
C LYS A 420 2.67 -9.36 4.00
N ALA A 421 2.39 -8.36 4.83
CA ALA A 421 3.07 -7.07 4.79
C ALA A 421 4.58 -7.15 5.07
N GLY A 422 4.99 -7.95 6.07
CA GLY A 422 6.40 -8.25 6.33
C GLY A 422 7.05 -9.00 5.15
N TRP A 423 6.32 -9.92 4.51
CA TRP A 423 6.75 -10.59 3.28
C TRP A 423 6.90 -9.63 2.09
N VAL A 424 6.05 -8.62 1.96
CA VAL A 424 6.17 -7.60 0.90
C VAL A 424 7.46 -6.80 1.04
N LEU A 425 7.85 -6.42 2.27
CA LEU A 425 9.15 -5.78 2.52
C LEU A 425 10.33 -6.73 2.24
N HIS A 426 10.19 -8.02 2.58
CA HIS A 426 11.17 -9.04 2.21
C HIS A 426 11.35 -9.16 0.69
N MET A 427 10.24 -9.23 -0.06
CA MET A 427 10.25 -9.29 -1.52
C MET A 427 10.86 -8.03 -2.12
N LEU A 428 10.53 -6.84 -1.60
CA LEU A 428 11.11 -5.57 -2.04
C LEU A 428 12.63 -5.52 -1.82
N ARG A 429 13.12 -6.03 -0.68
CA ARG A 429 14.56 -6.26 -0.46
C ARG A 429 15.14 -7.26 -1.46
N GLY A 430 14.36 -8.28 -1.82
CA GLY A 430 14.71 -9.27 -2.85
C GLY A 430 14.93 -8.66 -4.24
N VAL A 431 14.07 -7.71 -4.63
CA VAL A 431 14.10 -6.99 -5.92
C VAL A 431 15.30 -6.04 -5.99
N TYR A 432 15.50 -5.19 -4.98
CA TYR A 432 16.50 -4.13 -5.03
C TYR A 432 17.86 -4.51 -4.41
N GLY A 433 17.91 -5.60 -3.66
CA GLY A 433 19.06 -5.98 -2.85
C GLY A 433 19.26 -5.08 -1.63
N ASP A 434 20.11 -5.54 -0.70
CA ASP A 434 20.29 -4.94 0.63
C ASP A 434 20.62 -3.44 0.62
N SER A 435 21.59 -3.04 -0.21
CA SER A 435 22.10 -1.66 -0.18
C SER A 435 21.03 -0.66 -0.59
N ALA A 436 20.38 -0.89 -1.74
CA ALA A 436 19.34 0.01 -2.25
C ALA A 436 18.07 -0.05 -1.39
N PHE A 437 17.69 -1.25 -0.91
CA PHE A 437 16.53 -1.40 -0.04
C PHE A 437 16.69 -0.62 1.27
N PHE A 438 17.76 -0.83 2.03
CA PHE A 438 17.93 -0.12 3.30
C PHE A 438 18.26 1.37 3.09
N GLN A 439 18.81 1.76 1.95
CA GLN A 439 18.90 3.17 1.57
C GLN A 439 17.50 3.78 1.39
N GLY A 440 16.60 3.12 0.66
CA GLY A 440 15.21 3.56 0.48
C GLY A 440 14.42 3.64 1.79
N VAL A 441 14.56 2.62 2.65
CA VAL A 441 13.94 2.64 3.99
C VAL A 441 14.46 3.80 4.84
N ARG A 442 15.78 4.05 4.85
CA ARG A 442 16.36 5.21 5.55
C ARG A 442 15.96 6.55 4.92
N ALA A 443 15.79 6.61 3.60
CA ALA A 443 15.28 7.81 2.93
C ALA A 443 13.85 8.11 3.40
N PHE A 444 13.00 7.09 3.51
CA PHE A 444 11.66 7.25 4.07
C PHE A 444 11.67 7.70 5.53
N ALA A 445 12.49 7.06 6.38
CA ALA A 445 12.66 7.47 7.78
C ALA A 445 13.13 8.92 7.98
N ASN A 446 13.86 9.48 7.00
CA ASN A 446 14.43 10.84 7.05
C ASN A 446 13.74 11.84 6.11
N SER A 447 12.59 11.47 5.55
CA SER A 447 11.78 12.33 4.67
C SER A 447 10.99 13.39 5.47
N GLU A 448 10.21 14.21 4.76
CA GLU A 448 9.21 15.11 5.35
C GLU A 448 8.17 14.42 6.25
N PHE A 449 8.00 13.10 6.13
CA PHE A 449 7.08 12.33 6.96
C PHE A 449 7.66 11.96 8.33
N ARG A 450 8.94 12.24 8.59
CA ARG A 450 9.57 11.99 9.89
C ARG A 450 8.84 12.76 11.00
N TYR A 451 8.36 12.05 12.02
CA TYR A 451 7.47 12.56 13.08
C TYR A 451 6.07 12.97 12.61
N GLY A 452 5.68 12.64 11.38
CA GLY A 452 4.36 12.89 10.82
C GLY A 452 3.60 11.60 10.52
N THR A 453 2.71 11.68 9.54
CA THR A 453 1.93 10.54 9.05
C THR A 453 2.08 10.35 7.55
N ALA A 454 2.00 9.10 7.08
CA ALA A 454 2.23 8.73 5.69
C ALA A 454 1.16 7.78 5.14
N THR A 455 0.90 7.89 3.85
CA THR A 455 0.12 6.95 3.05
C THR A 455 1.02 5.94 2.35
N THR A 456 0.44 4.90 1.74
CA THR A 456 1.17 3.98 0.86
C THR A 456 1.84 4.74 -0.29
N GLN A 457 1.18 5.76 -0.85
CA GLN A 457 1.72 6.54 -1.97
C GLN A 457 2.93 7.38 -1.54
N ASP A 458 2.90 7.93 -0.32
CA ASP A 458 4.03 8.67 0.25
C ASP A 458 5.28 7.79 0.36
N PHE A 459 5.13 6.54 0.82
CA PHE A 459 6.22 5.55 0.83
C PHE A 459 6.73 5.26 -0.59
N VAL A 460 5.81 5.03 -1.54
CA VAL A 460 6.15 4.75 -2.94
C VAL A 460 6.95 5.91 -3.54
N ASP A 461 6.54 7.15 -3.33
CA ASP A 461 7.19 8.34 -3.86
C ASP A 461 8.63 8.46 -3.32
N VAL A 462 8.82 8.34 -2.01
CA VAL A 462 10.14 8.46 -1.39
C VAL A 462 11.06 7.29 -1.76
N PHE A 463 10.55 6.06 -1.72
CA PHE A 463 11.34 4.89 -2.05
C PHE A 463 11.74 4.91 -3.53
N SER A 464 10.82 5.26 -4.44
CA SER A 464 11.09 5.38 -5.87
C SER A 464 12.17 6.41 -6.17
N ALA A 465 12.09 7.58 -5.54
CA ALA A 465 13.11 8.62 -5.64
C ALA A 465 14.48 8.13 -5.15
N SER A 466 14.51 7.32 -4.08
CA SER A 466 15.76 6.79 -3.53
C SER A 466 16.41 5.73 -4.42
N VAL A 467 15.64 4.92 -5.14
CA VAL A 467 16.19 3.85 -6.00
C VAL A 467 16.30 4.25 -7.48
N GLY A 468 15.78 5.42 -7.87
CA GLY A 468 15.84 5.94 -9.23
C GLY A 468 14.89 5.24 -10.21
N GLU A 469 13.89 4.53 -9.69
CA GLU A 469 12.88 3.77 -10.43
C GLU A 469 11.52 3.88 -9.73
N ASP A 470 10.46 3.90 -10.53
CA ASP A 470 9.08 3.90 -10.04
C ASP A 470 8.66 2.51 -9.56
N ILE A 471 8.35 2.38 -8.27
CA ILE A 471 7.96 1.11 -7.65
C ILE A 471 6.44 0.87 -7.63
N SER A 472 5.63 1.76 -8.23
CA SER A 472 4.16 1.64 -8.19
C SER A 472 3.65 0.30 -8.72
N TRP A 473 4.35 -0.30 -9.70
CA TRP A 473 4.01 -1.63 -10.20
C TRP A 473 3.98 -2.67 -9.06
N PHE A 474 4.98 -2.64 -8.18
CA PHE A 474 5.14 -3.60 -7.09
C PHE A 474 4.05 -3.39 -6.03
N THR A 475 3.77 -2.14 -5.64
CA THR A 475 2.75 -1.87 -4.63
C THR A 475 1.33 -2.11 -5.16
N ASN A 476 1.07 -1.87 -6.45
CA ASN A 476 -0.20 -2.20 -7.07
C ASN A 476 -0.48 -3.70 -7.05
N GLU A 477 0.54 -4.51 -7.33
CA GLU A 477 0.43 -5.97 -7.35
C GLU A 477 0.33 -6.55 -5.93
N TRP A 478 1.19 -6.09 -5.00
CA TRP A 478 1.40 -6.77 -3.72
C TRP A 478 0.73 -6.12 -2.50
N ILE A 479 0.43 -4.82 -2.55
CA ILE A 479 -0.22 -4.10 -1.45
C ILE A 479 -1.70 -3.89 -1.74
N PHE A 480 -2.02 -3.28 -2.89
CA PHE A 480 -3.40 -3.00 -3.28
C PHE A 480 -4.10 -4.22 -3.89
N GLY A 481 -3.37 -5.01 -4.68
CA GLY A 481 -3.83 -6.26 -5.25
C GLY A 481 -3.90 -7.41 -4.24
N GLU A 482 -4.37 -8.57 -4.72
CA GLU A 482 -4.47 -9.79 -3.94
C GLU A 482 -3.89 -11.01 -4.67
N GLY A 483 -3.63 -12.06 -3.89
CA GLY A 483 -3.06 -13.31 -4.38
C GLY A 483 -1.53 -13.30 -4.42
N HIS A 484 -0.98 -14.20 -5.24
CA HIS A 484 0.43 -14.44 -5.47
C HIS A 484 0.60 -15.15 -6.83
N PRO A 485 1.81 -15.16 -7.43
CA PRO A 485 2.04 -15.94 -8.63
C PRO A 485 2.11 -17.43 -8.31
N ASP A 486 1.49 -18.22 -9.19
CA ASP A 486 1.65 -19.67 -9.27
C ASP A 486 2.46 -19.98 -10.52
N TYR A 487 3.76 -20.19 -10.36
CA TYR A 487 4.66 -20.41 -11.50
C TYR A 487 4.60 -21.85 -11.97
N GLU A 488 4.11 -22.09 -13.17
CA GLU A 488 4.43 -23.29 -13.94
C GLU A 488 5.67 -23.00 -14.79
N TYR A 489 6.67 -23.89 -14.75
CA TYR A 489 7.85 -23.73 -15.60
C TYR A 489 8.30 -25.05 -16.20
N SER A 490 8.89 -24.97 -17.37
CA SER A 490 9.45 -26.13 -18.06
C SER A 490 10.70 -25.72 -18.83
N TRP A 491 11.63 -26.66 -19.03
CA TRP A 491 12.85 -26.35 -19.75
C TRP A 491 13.41 -27.58 -20.48
N GLN A 492 14.16 -27.32 -21.55
CA GLN A 492 15.01 -28.31 -22.20
C GLN A 492 16.39 -27.73 -22.47
N CYS A 493 17.40 -28.60 -22.46
CA CYS A 493 18.77 -28.27 -22.84
C CYS A 493 19.10 -29.02 -24.14
N ARG A 494 19.52 -28.30 -25.18
CA ARG A 494 19.88 -28.88 -26.49
C ARG A 494 21.24 -28.37 -26.96
N PRO A 495 22.02 -29.16 -27.71
CA PRO A 495 23.22 -28.67 -28.37
C PRO A 495 22.87 -27.55 -29.36
N ASP A 496 23.73 -26.55 -29.47
CA ASP A 496 23.58 -25.44 -30.43
C ASP A 496 24.11 -25.78 -31.84
N GLY A 497 24.86 -26.88 -31.96
CA GLY A 497 25.51 -27.33 -33.20
C GLY A 497 26.93 -26.78 -33.43
N LEU A 498 27.43 -25.90 -32.55
CA LEU A 498 28.77 -25.30 -32.58
C LEU A 498 29.67 -25.80 -31.42
N GLY A 499 29.12 -26.58 -30.49
CA GLY A 499 29.84 -27.18 -29.37
C GLY A 499 29.35 -26.69 -28.00
N ASP A 500 28.43 -25.73 -27.99
CA ASP A 500 27.78 -25.19 -26.80
C ASP A 500 26.33 -25.73 -26.69
N TYR A 501 25.56 -25.19 -25.75
CA TYR A 501 24.20 -25.59 -25.42
C TYR A 501 23.27 -24.37 -25.39
N ILE A 502 22.01 -24.59 -25.76
CA ILE A 502 20.91 -23.66 -25.58
C ILE A 502 19.90 -24.28 -24.64
N VAL A 503 19.49 -23.52 -23.64
CA VAL A 503 18.35 -23.83 -22.79
C VAL A 503 17.15 -23.04 -23.27
N ASP A 504 16.10 -23.76 -23.67
CA ASP A 504 14.78 -23.16 -23.86
C ASP A 504 14.03 -23.30 -22.52
N LEU A 505 13.63 -22.19 -21.91
CA LEU A 505 12.91 -22.13 -20.63
C LEU A 505 11.59 -21.40 -20.82
N PHE A 506 10.50 -22.01 -20.39
CA PHE A 506 9.17 -21.39 -20.34
C PHE A 506 8.76 -21.17 -18.90
N ILE A 507 8.21 -19.99 -18.61
CA ILE A 507 7.61 -19.64 -17.32
C ILE A 507 6.22 -19.11 -17.60
N GLU A 508 5.23 -19.68 -16.93
CA GLU A 508 3.83 -19.31 -16.99
C GLU A 508 3.28 -19.03 -15.58
N GLN A 509 2.45 -18.01 -15.46
CA GLN A 509 1.70 -17.66 -14.27
C GLN A 509 0.27 -18.18 -14.39
N ILE A 510 -0.08 -19.18 -13.59
CA ILE A 510 -1.35 -19.93 -13.71
C ILE A 510 -2.34 -19.66 -12.57
N GLN A 511 -2.07 -18.64 -11.75
CA GLN A 511 -2.97 -18.27 -10.65
C GLN A 511 -4.36 -17.88 -11.17
N SER A 512 -5.37 -18.00 -10.31
CA SER A 512 -6.76 -17.68 -10.67
C SER A 512 -7.07 -16.18 -10.66
N THR A 513 -6.23 -15.35 -10.04
CA THR A 513 -6.38 -13.90 -10.05
C THR A 513 -5.88 -13.33 -11.38
N PRO A 514 -6.53 -12.30 -11.94
CA PRO A 514 -6.09 -11.70 -13.21
C PRO A 514 -4.79 -10.88 -13.07
N THR A 515 -4.29 -10.70 -11.85
CA THR A 515 -3.06 -9.97 -11.57
C THR A 515 -1.85 -10.77 -12.06
N ILE A 516 -1.06 -10.16 -12.92
CA ILE A 516 0.27 -10.64 -13.29
C ILE A 516 1.26 -10.03 -12.29
N PHE A 517 2.07 -10.88 -11.65
CA PHE A 517 3.07 -10.44 -10.69
C PHE A 517 4.43 -10.35 -11.36
N LYS A 518 4.90 -9.13 -11.59
CA LYS A 518 6.20 -8.89 -12.23
C LYS A 518 7.29 -9.18 -11.21
N MET A 519 8.20 -10.11 -11.48
CA MET A 519 9.27 -10.41 -10.53
C MET A 519 10.61 -10.76 -11.19
N PRO A 520 11.73 -10.23 -10.64
CA PRO A 520 13.06 -10.78 -10.86
C PRO A 520 13.21 -12.11 -10.10
N ILE A 521 13.07 -13.23 -10.80
CA ILE A 521 13.14 -14.57 -10.19
C ILE A 521 14.61 -14.98 -10.08
N LYS A 522 15.15 -14.94 -8.86
CA LYS A 522 16.47 -15.51 -8.55
C LYS A 522 16.46 -16.99 -8.90
N THR A 523 17.28 -17.42 -9.85
CA THR A 523 17.22 -18.76 -10.45
C THR A 523 18.56 -19.45 -10.31
N ARG A 524 18.54 -20.71 -9.84
CA ARG A 524 19.72 -21.57 -9.77
C ARG A 524 19.74 -22.55 -10.92
N ILE A 525 20.84 -22.55 -11.66
CA ILE A 525 21.08 -23.40 -12.82
C ILE A 525 22.27 -24.30 -12.52
N ALA A 526 22.05 -25.61 -12.47
CA ALA A 526 23.11 -26.60 -12.34
C ALA A 526 23.57 -27.04 -13.73
N THR A 527 24.87 -27.03 -13.97
CA THR A 527 25.53 -27.50 -15.19
C THR A 527 26.42 -28.69 -14.87
N THR A 528 26.98 -29.34 -15.90
CA THR A 528 28.02 -30.36 -15.71
C THR A 528 29.31 -29.83 -15.08
N ALA A 529 29.58 -28.52 -15.19
CA ALA A 529 30.78 -27.89 -14.65
C ALA A 529 30.59 -27.24 -13.26
N GLY A 530 29.35 -26.92 -12.87
CA GLY A 530 29.07 -26.25 -11.60
C GLY A 530 27.69 -25.59 -11.52
N ILE A 531 27.50 -24.74 -10.52
CA ILE A 531 26.25 -24.01 -10.26
C ILE A 531 26.40 -22.56 -10.70
N ILE A 532 25.37 -22.04 -11.37
CA ILE A 532 25.22 -20.64 -11.76
C ILE A 532 23.95 -20.11 -11.08
N ASP A 533 24.07 -19.06 -10.29
CA ASP A 533 22.93 -18.30 -9.77
C ASP A 533 22.76 -17.04 -10.63
N THR A 534 21.56 -16.84 -11.18
CA THR A 534 21.21 -15.72 -12.06
C THR A 534 19.83 -15.16 -11.70
N VAL A 535 19.37 -14.13 -12.40
CA VAL A 535 18.00 -13.60 -12.29
C VAL A 535 17.31 -13.77 -13.64
N ILE A 536 16.06 -14.22 -13.62
CA ILE A 536 15.19 -14.33 -14.79
C ILE A 536 13.96 -13.44 -14.54
N GLU A 537 13.76 -12.45 -15.41
CA GLU A 537 12.70 -11.45 -15.28
C GLU A 537 11.37 -11.97 -15.84
N ASN A 538 10.41 -12.33 -14.98
CA ASN A 538 9.07 -12.70 -15.43
C ASN A 538 8.07 -11.55 -15.23
N PHE A 539 7.67 -10.91 -16.33
CA PHE A 539 6.77 -9.76 -16.40
C PHE A 539 5.48 -10.01 -17.19
N GLY A 540 5.30 -11.21 -17.73
CA GLY A 540 4.10 -11.64 -18.44
C GLY A 540 3.46 -12.87 -17.82
N ASP A 541 2.22 -13.15 -18.22
CA ASP A 541 1.50 -14.39 -17.93
C ASP A 541 2.22 -15.61 -18.51
N PHE A 542 2.78 -15.50 -19.71
CA PHE A 542 3.71 -16.47 -20.29
C PHE A 542 4.96 -15.79 -20.88
N GLN A 543 6.14 -16.34 -20.61
CA GLN A 543 7.39 -15.93 -21.27
C GLN A 543 8.29 -17.11 -21.62
N ALA A 544 8.87 -17.03 -22.81
CA ALA A 544 9.87 -17.96 -23.32
C ALA A 544 11.25 -17.32 -23.39
N TYR A 545 12.26 -18.04 -22.89
CA TYR A 545 13.66 -17.64 -22.89
C TYR A 545 14.50 -18.65 -23.67
N SER A 546 15.52 -18.14 -24.36
CA SER A 546 16.57 -18.96 -24.99
C SER A 546 17.92 -18.51 -24.44
N LEU A 547 18.52 -19.34 -23.61
CA LEU A 547 19.69 -19.00 -22.79
C LEU A 547 20.92 -19.81 -23.26
N PRO A 548 22.04 -19.15 -23.64
CA PRO A 548 23.25 -19.85 -24.08
C PRO A 548 24.11 -20.33 -22.91
N PHE A 549 24.69 -21.53 -23.02
CA PHE A 549 25.59 -22.13 -22.03
C PHE A 549 26.74 -22.89 -22.71
N SER A 550 27.96 -22.80 -22.15
CA SER A 550 29.10 -23.60 -22.62
C SER A 550 29.07 -25.05 -22.11
N ASP A 551 28.27 -25.34 -21.10
CA ASP A 551 28.14 -26.65 -20.46
C ASP A 551 26.68 -27.10 -20.47
N SER A 552 26.46 -28.42 -20.47
CA SER A 552 25.12 -28.98 -20.44
C SER A 552 24.41 -28.66 -19.11
N VAL A 553 23.22 -28.08 -19.19
CA VAL A 553 22.36 -27.81 -18.04
C VAL A 553 21.65 -29.10 -17.57
N THR A 554 21.72 -29.36 -16.27
CA THR A 554 21.19 -30.58 -15.63
C THR A 554 20.03 -30.32 -14.68
N ALA A 555 19.90 -29.10 -14.14
CA ALA A 555 18.74 -28.69 -13.36
C ALA A 555 18.54 -27.17 -13.40
N ILE A 556 17.28 -26.73 -13.32
CA ILE A 556 16.90 -25.34 -13.10
C ILE A 556 15.93 -25.33 -11.92
N VAL A 557 16.18 -24.44 -10.95
CA VAL A 557 15.31 -24.22 -9.80
C VAL A 557 15.00 -22.73 -9.72
N LEU A 558 13.73 -22.38 -9.93
CA LEU A 558 13.24 -21.02 -9.72
C LEU A 558 13.16 -20.71 -8.23
N ASP A 559 13.67 -19.54 -7.86
CA ASP A 559 13.65 -18.96 -6.52
C ASP A 559 14.05 -19.95 -5.40
N PRO A 560 15.29 -20.48 -5.42
CA PRO A 560 15.73 -21.57 -4.55
C PRO A 560 15.83 -21.15 -3.07
N LEU A 561 15.93 -19.84 -2.79
CA LEU A 561 15.96 -19.29 -1.44
C LEU A 561 14.62 -18.69 -1.01
N GLN A 562 13.57 -18.86 -1.83
CA GLN A 562 12.20 -18.44 -1.54
C GLN A 562 12.08 -16.94 -1.20
N TRP A 563 12.65 -16.09 -2.05
CA TRP A 563 12.52 -14.64 -1.96
C TRP A 563 11.14 -14.13 -2.35
N ILE A 564 10.35 -14.94 -3.05
CA ILE A 564 9.03 -14.57 -3.55
C ILE A 564 7.97 -15.36 -2.78
N LEU A 565 6.89 -14.69 -2.40
CA LEU A 565 5.67 -15.34 -1.95
C LEU A 565 4.99 -15.97 -3.17
N ARG A 566 5.23 -17.27 -3.40
CA ARG A 566 4.78 -17.97 -4.63
C ARG A 566 4.59 -19.47 -4.42
N THR A 567 4.03 -20.12 -5.44
CA THR A 567 4.21 -21.56 -5.70
C THR A 567 5.04 -21.79 -6.97
N THR A 568 5.66 -22.97 -7.11
CA THR A 568 6.29 -23.39 -8.37
C THR A 568 5.98 -24.84 -8.68
N THR A 569 5.71 -25.13 -9.95
CA THR A 569 5.54 -26.48 -10.49
C THR A 569 6.45 -26.65 -11.70
N LEU A 570 7.37 -27.63 -11.65
CA LEU A 570 8.14 -28.05 -12.82
C LEU A 570 7.32 -29.04 -13.65
N VAL A 571 7.01 -28.70 -14.89
CA VAL A 571 6.28 -29.57 -15.83
C VAL A 571 7.17 -30.03 -16.98
N PRO A 572 6.82 -31.12 -17.68
CA PRO A 572 7.56 -31.56 -18.86
C PRO A 572 7.59 -30.49 -19.95
N PHE A 573 8.78 -30.22 -20.49
CA PHE A 573 8.92 -29.27 -21.61
C PHE A 573 8.20 -29.78 -22.85
N GLY A 574 7.40 -28.94 -23.50
CA GLY A 574 6.62 -29.28 -24.69
C GLY A 574 6.44 -28.12 -25.66
N VAL A 575 5.53 -28.30 -26.61
CA VAL A 575 5.05 -27.21 -27.46
C VAL A 575 4.09 -26.33 -26.65
N HIS A 576 4.05 -25.02 -26.94
CA HIS A 576 3.16 -24.06 -26.32
C HIS A 576 2.63 -23.07 -27.37
N VAL A 577 1.33 -22.78 -27.38
CA VAL A 577 0.65 -21.88 -28.31
C VAL A 577 0.71 -20.46 -27.75
N ILE A 578 1.35 -19.54 -28.47
CA ILE A 578 1.58 -18.16 -27.99
C ILE A 578 0.56 -17.16 -28.51
N SER A 579 -0.34 -17.56 -29.40
CA SER A 579 -1.41 -16.70 -29.92
C SER A 579 -2.51 -16.51 -28.88
N THR A 580 -2.29 -15.67 -27.88
CA THR A 580 -3.22 -15.44 -26.75
C THR A 580 -4.33 -14.43 -27.08
N SER A 581 -4.12 -13.54 -28.06
CA SER A 581 -5.13 -12.61 -28.57
C SER A 581 -5.15 -12.62 -30.10
N LEU A 582 -6.34 -12.50 -30.68
CA LEU A 582 -6.54 -12.48 -32.13
C LEU A 582 -7.05 -11.09 -32.56
N PRO A 583 -6.61 -10.57 -33.73
CA PRO A 583 -7.10 -9.30 -34.24
C PRO A 583 -8.63 -9.28 -34.34
N GLN A 584 -9.22 -8.10 -34.12
CA GLN A 584 -10.64 -7.91 -34.38
C GLN A 584 -10.93 -8.02 -35.89
N GLY A 585 -12.08 -8.61 -36.25
CA GLY A 585 -12.59 -8.65 -37.62
C GLY A 585 -13.85 -7.81 -37.84
N TYR A 586 -14.22 -7.60 -39.10
CA TYR A 586 -15.44 -6.86 -39.48
C TYR A 586 -16.28 -7.66 -40.47
N SER A 587 -17.59 -7.69 -40.28
CA SER A 587 -18.54 -8.42 -41.15
C SER A 587 -18.38 -7.99 -42.61
N GLY A 588 -18.37 -8.89 -43.58
CA GLY A 588 -18.17 -8.58 -45.00
C GLY A 588 -16.74 -8.18 -45.41
N THR A 589 -15.78 -8.08 -44.48
CA THR A 589 -14.37 -7.73 -44.77
C THR A 589 -13.46 -8.95 -44.69
N ALA A 590 -12.49 -9.08 -45.61
CA ALA A 590 -11.54 -10.19 -45.56
C ALA A 590 -10.72 -10.16 -44.26
N TYR A 591 -10.61 -11.31 -43.60
CA TYR A 591 -9.88 -11.52 -42.36
C TYR A 591 -8.85 -12.63 -42.56
N SER A 592 -7.64 -12.47 -42.00
CA SER A 592 -6.60 -13.49 -42.00
C SER A 592 -5.66 -13.30 -40.81
N THR A 593 -5.48 -14.35 -40.00
CA THR A 593 -4.48 -14.39 -38.92
C THR A 593 -3.87 -15.78 -38.83
N THR A 594 -2.59 -15.88 -38.50
CA THR A 594 -1.88 -17.16 -38.33
C THR A 594 -1.59 -17.38 -36.86
N LEU A 595 -1.84 -18.60 -36.37
CA LEU A 595 -1.50 -19.01 -35.02
C LEU A 595 -0.04 -19.42 -34.93
N GLU A 596 0.59 -19.10 -33.81
CA GLU A 596 2.00 -19.33 -33.55
C GLU A 596 2.18 -20.21 -32.31
N SER A 597 3.24 -21.01 -32.33
CA SER A 597 3.66 -21.83 -31.19
C SER A 597 5.19 -21.88 -31.07
N VAL A 598 5.65 -22.15 -29.86
CA VAL A 598 7.06 -22.29 -29.49
C VAL A 598 7.30 -23.62 -28.79
N GLY A 599 8.56 -24.07 -28.74
CA GLY A 599 8.92 -25.33 -28.07
C GLY A 599 8.55 -26.59 -28.84
N GLY A 600 8.75 -27.75 -28.23
CA GLY A 600 8.58 -29.04 -28.91
C GLY A 600 9.50 -29.24 -30.13
N ILE A 601 9.21 -30.27 -30.93
CA ILE A 601 9.93 -30.58 -32.17
C ILE A 601 9.04 -30.25 -33.38
N GLN A 602 9.56 -29.48 -34.33
CA GLN A 602 8.88 -29.20 -35.60
C GLN A 602 8.97 -30.41 -36.58
N PRO A 603 7.97 -30.62 -37.46
CA PRO A 603 6.83 -29.75 -37.75
C PRO A 603 5.67 -29.86 -36.74
N TYR A 604 4.94 -28.74 -36.57
CA TYR A 604 3.73 -28.71 -35.76
C TYR A 604 2.50 -29.21 -36.52
N HIS A 605 1.59 -29.85 -35.80
CA HIS A 605 0.34 -30.40 -36.29
C HIS A 605 -0.84 -29.77 -35.53
N TRP A 606 -1.61 -28.93 -36.22
CA TRP A 606 -2.72 -28.19 -35.63
C TRP A 606 -4.06 -28.89 -35.84
N GLN A 607 -4.98 -28.80 -34.88
CA GLN A 607 -6.34 -29.31 -35.00
C GLN A 607 -7.33 -28.37 -34.31
N PHE A 608 -8.51 -28.20 -34.91
CA PHE A 608 -9.65 -27.55 -34.26
C PHE A 608 -10.32 -28.54 -33.31
N LEU A 609 -10.49 -28.17 -32.04
CA LEU A 609 -11.09 -29.04 -31.02
C LEU A 609 -12.59 -28.81 -30.87
N GLY A 610 -13.07 -27.57 -31.01
CA GLY A 610 -14.49 -27.23 -30.84
C GLY A 610 -14.76 -25.75 -30.57
N GLY A 611 -16.04 -25.37 -30.45
CA GLY A 611 -16.50 -23.99 -30.27
C GLY A 611 -17.01 -23.34 -31.56
N ASP A 612 -17.28 -22.04 -31.50
CA ASP A 612 -17.86 -21.28 -32.60
C ASP A 612 -16.76 -20.45 -33.28
N LEU A 613 -16.35 -20.85 -34.48
CA LEU A 613 -15.55 -19.99 -35.35
C LEU A 613 -16.51 -18.99 -36.05
N PRO A 614 -16.13 -17.71 -36.25
CA PRO A 614 -17.01 -16.75 -36.89
C PRO A 614 -17.54 -17.22 -38.26
N PHE A 615 -18.84 -17.00 -38.51
CA PHE A 615 -19.48 -17.45 -39.76
C PHE A 615 -18.78 -16.86 -40.98
N GLY A 616 -18.24 -17.70 -41.85
CA GLY A 616 -17.52 -17.28 -43.05
C GLY A 616 -16.00 -17.28 -42.90
N LEU A 617 -15.48 -17.60 -41.70
CA LEU A 617 -14.07 -17.93 -41.49
C LEU A 617 -13.85 -19.45 -41.50
N THR A 618 -12.64 -19.86 -41.83
CA THR A 618 -12.17 -21.26 -41.81
C THR A 618 -10.79 -21.34 -41.16
N PHE A 619 -10.48 -22.47 -40.53
CA PHE A 619 -9.16 -22.75 -39.97
C PHE A 619 -8.42 -23.77 -40.84
N ASP A 620 -7.31 -23.35 -41.44
CA ASP A 620 -6.40 -24.23 -42.17
C ASP A 620 -5.37 -24.84 -41.21
N THR A 621 -5.52 -26.14 -40.95
CA THR A 621 -4.67 -26.89 -40.03
C THR A 621 -3.24 -27.12 -40.54
N ALA A 622 -2.98 -26.94 -41.84
CA ALA A 622 -1.64 -27.08 -42.42
C ALA A 622 -0.81 -25.82 -42.26
N THR A 623 -1.45 -24.65 -42.31
CA THR A 623 -0.80 -23.33 -42.22
C THR A 623 -1.07 -22.63 -40.89
N ALA A 624 -1.85 -23.25 -40.00
CA ALA A 624 -2.34 -22.65 -38.75
C ALA A 624 -3.07 -21.31 -38.96
N THR A 625 -3.68 -21.10 -40.13
CA THR A 625 -4.25 -19.80 -40.51
C THR A 625 -5.77 -19.81 -40.40
N ILE A 626 -6.33 -18.84 -39.70
CA ILE A 626 -7.76 -18.53 -39.69
C ILE A 626 -8.00 -17.45 -40.73
N SER A 627 -8.80 -17.75 -41.77
CA SER A 627 -9.08 -16.79 -42.84
C SER A 627 -10.47 -16.95 -43.44
N GLY A 628 -10.94 -15.88 -44.08
CA GLY A 628 -12.23 -15.84 -44.77
C GLY A 628 -12.86 -14.45 -44.76
N VAL A 629 -14.18 -14.38 -44.90
CA VAL A 629 -14.96 -13.15 -44.80
C VAL A 629 -16.05 -13.41 -43.75
N PRO A 630 -15.93 -12.87 -42.52
CA PRO A 630 -16.93 -13.10 -41.50
C PRO A 630 -18.24 -12.41 -41.90
N THR A 631 -19.39 -12.91 -41.47
CA THR A 631 -20.70 -12.45 -41.99
C THR A 631 -21.66 -11.99 -40.90
N PHE A 632 -21.30 -12.20 -39.63
CA PHE A 632 -22.16 -11.89 -38.50
C PHE A 632 -21.34 -11.28 -37.36
N PRO A 633 -21.70 -10.09 -36.87
CA PRO A 633 -21.05 -9.49 -35.72
C PRO A 633 -21.41 -10.21 -34.42
N ALA A 634 -20.39 -10.69 -33.72
CA ALA A 634 -20.48 -11.27 -32.38
C ALA A 634 -19.07 -11.49 -31.81
N GLN A 635 -19.00 -11.83 -30.53
CA GLN A 635 -17.79 -12.38 -29.92
C GLN A 635 -17.88 -13.92 -29.98
N TYR A 636 -16.84 -14.54 -30.52
CA TYR A 636 -16.75 -15.96 -30.81
C TYR A 636 -15.67 -16.62 -29.96
N PHE A 637 -15.96 -17.81 -29.42
CA PHE A 637 -15.04 -18.58 -28.57
C PHE A 637 -14.82 -19.98 -29.14
N PHE A 638 -13.57 -20.39 -29.30
CA PHE A 638 -13.22 -21.72 -29.82
C PHE A 638 -11.90 -22.24 -29.25
N SER A 639 -11.62 -23.53 -29.44
CA SER A 639 -10.42 -24.18 -28.94
C SER A 639 -9.66 -24.90 -30.05
N ILE A 640 -8.34 -24.86 -29.97
CA ILE A 640 -7.41 -25.50 -30.91
C ILE A 640 -6.32 -26.25 -30.13
N VAL A 641 -5.73 -27.26 -30.76
CA VAL A 641 -4.57 -27.99 -30.23
C VAL A 641 -3.42 -27.92 -31.22
N CYS A 642 -2.22 -27.67 -30.71
CA CYS A 642 -0.95 -27.81 -31.42
C CYS A 642 -0.24 -29.05 -30.89
N LYS A 643 0.16 -29.97 -31.78
CA LYS A 643 1.00 -31.13 -31.45
C LYS A 643 2.35 -30.99 -32.11
N ASP A 644 3.40 -31.39 -31.42
CA ASP A 644 4.74 -31.45 -32.00
C ASP A 644 5.01 -32.79 -32.71
N SER A 645 6.17 -32.95 -33.33
CA SER A 645 6.57 -34.18 -34.01
C SER A 645 7.42 -35.12 -33.13
N ASP A 646 7.43 -34.92 -31.81
CA ASP A 646 8.19 -35.77 -30.88
C ASP A 646 7.55 -37.17 -30.73
N SER A 647 8.26 -38.10 -30.09
CA SER A 647 7.77 -39.45 -29.82
C SER A 647 8.04 -39.84 -28.36
N PRO A 648 7.04 -39.74 -27.46
CA PRO A 648 5.64 -39.41 -27.72
C PRO A 648 5.41 -37.94 -28.06
N GLN A 649 4.40 -37.66 -28.90
CA GLN A 649 4.03 -36.29 -29.25
C GLN A 649 3.58 -35.53 -28.01
N LYS A 650 4.05 -34.30 -27.90
CA LYS A 650 3.59 -33.34 -26.90
C LYS A 650 2.54 -32.44 -27.55
N SER A 651 1.64 -31.93 -26.73
CA SER A 651 0.54 -31.13 -27.22
C SER A 651 0.20 -30.02 -26.26
N ASP A 652 -0.23 -28.89 -26.81
CA ASP A 652 -0.78 -27.78 -26.07
C ASP A 652 -2.11 -27.33 -26.67
N THR A 653 -3.03 -26.91 -25.82
CA THR A 653 -4.41 -26.56 -26.16
C THR A 653 -4.69 -25.13 -25.75
N ALA A 654 -5.12 -24.30 -26.71
CA ALA A 654 -5.47 -22.92 -26.46
C ALA A 654 -6.97 -22.67 -26.67
N GLY A 655 -7.59 -21.94 -25.74
CA GLY A 655 -8.89 -21.32 -25.92
C GLY A 655 -8.71 -19.91 -26.50
N LEU A 656 -9.33 -19.63 -27.64
CA LEU A 656 -9.17 -18.39 -28.40
C LEU A 656 -10.50 -17.66 -28.54
N THR A 657 -10.40 -16.34 -28.62
CA THR A 657 -11.55 -15.44 -28.80
C THR A 657 -11.33 -14.54 -30.02
N ILE A 658 -12.36 -14.35 -30.85
CA ILE A 658 -12.38 -13.37 -31.95
C ILE A 658 -13.61 -12.49 -31.81
N LEU A 659 -13.42 -11.17 -31.84
CA LEU A 659 -14.51 -10.20 -31.95
C LEU A 659 -14.74 -9.87 -33.43
N ILE A 660 -15.98 -10.04 -33.91
CA ILE A 660 -16.43 -9.51 -35.20
C ILE A 660 -17.39 -8.36 -34.95
N SER A 661 -17.12 -7.20 -35.56
CA SER A 661 -17.99 -6.02 -35.53
C SER A 661 -18.63 -5.75 -36.89
N GLU A 662 -19.64 -4.88 -36.95
CA GLU A 662 -20.12 -4.36 -38.24
C GLU A 662 -19.05 -3.47 -38.89
N PRO A 663 -18.87 -3.50 -40.22
CA PRO A 663 -18.10 -2.48 -40.92
C PRO A 663 -18.63 -1.12 -40.56
N GLN A 664 -17.77 -0.26 -40.07
CA GLN A 664 -18.09 1.15 -40.07
C GLN A 664 -17.99 1.63 -41.53
N GLY A 665 -18.88 2.52 -41.96
CA GLY A 665 -18.72 3.23 -43.23
C GLY A 665 -17.36 3.96 -43.27
N VAL A 666 -16.98 4.51 -44.42
CA VAL A 666 -15.70 5.24 -44.51
C VAL A 666 -15.75 6.39 -43.53
N CYS A 667 -14.87 6.40 -42.55
CA CYS A 667 -14.90 7.46 -41.55
C CYS A 667 -14.56 8.80 -42.22
N GLY A 668 -15.37 9.82 -41.94
CA GLY A 668 -15.38 11.09 -42.64
C GLY A 668 -16.25 11.16 -43.90
N ASP A 669 -16.85 10.05 -44.35
CA ASP A 669 -17.78 10.00 -45.49
C ASP A 669 -19.22 10.27 -45.02
N ALA A 670 -19.45 11.48 -44.52
CA ALA A 670 -20.71 11.88 -43.91
C ALA A 670 -21.91 11.79 -44.86
N ASP A 671 -21.70 11.89 -46.17
CA ASP A 671 -22.75 11.77 -47.18
C ASP A 671 -22.93 10.36 -47.78
N ALA A 672 -22.15 9.40 -47.28
CA ALA A 672 -22.15 7.99 -47.71
C ALA A 672 -21.87 7.80 -49.21
N SER A 673 -21.07 8.67 -49.81
CA SER A 673 -20.64 8.57 -51.21
C SER A 673 -19.59 7.49 -51.46
N GLY A 674 -18.98 6.96 -50.39
CA GLY A 674 -17.87 6.02 -50.42
C GLY A 674 -16.50 6.69 -50.49
N THR A 675 -16.42 8.02 -50.42
CA THR A 675 -15.17 8.79 -50.52
C THR A 675 -15.22 10.03 -49.65
N VAL A 676 -14.17 10.27 -48.87
CA VAL A 676 -14.05 11.50 -48.08
C VAL A 676 -13.67 12.68 -48.99
N THR A 677 -14.62 13.59 -49.19
CA THR A 677 -14.51 14.77 -50.04
C THR A 677 -15.02 16.03 -49.33
N ILE A 678 -14.90 17.17 -50.01
CA ILE A 678 -15.43 18.42 -49.47
C ILE A 678 -16.96 18.40 -49.34
N SER A 679 -17.64 17.52 -50.09
CA SER A 679 -19.09 17.33 -49.98
C SER A 679 -19.49 16.83 -48.60
N ASP A 680 -18.65 16.01 -47.96
CA ASP A 680 -18.89 15.48 -46.61
C ASP A 680 -18.83 16.58 -45.55
N ALA A 681 -17.84 17.47 -45.62
CA ALA A 681 -17.79 18.62 -44.72
C ALA A 681 -18.99 19.55 -44.93
N VAL A 682 -19.45 19.73 -46.17
CA VAL A 682 -20.67 20.50 -46.48
C VAL A 682 -21.92 19.79 -45.96
N TYR A 683 -21.98 18.47 -46.04
CA TYR A 683 -23.06 17.65 -45.50
C TYR A 683 -23.14 17.79 -43.98
N LEU A 684 -22.01 17.73 -43.27
CA LEU A 684 -21.94 17.96 -41.82
C LEU A 684 -22.38 19.37 -41.43
N ILE A 685 -21.92 20.40 -42.14
CA ILE A 685 -22.34 21.79 -41.90
C ILE A 685 -23.86 21.94 -42.08
N ASN A 686 -24.44 21.30 -43.09
CA ASN A 686 -25.88 21.32 -43.33
C ASN A 686 -26.65 20.57 -42.25
N TYR A 687 -26.16 19.42 -41.79
CA TYR A 687 -26.73 18.67 -40.67
C TYR A 687 -26.71 19.51 -39.38
N ILE A 688 -25.55 20.07 -39.02
CA ILE A 688 -25.33 20.81 -37.76
C ILE A 688 -26.11 22.12 -37.71
N PHE A 689 -26.09 22.91 -38.80
CA PHE A 689 -26.60 24.29 -38.77
C PHE A 689 -27.89 24.51 -39.58
N SER A 690 -28.20 23.63 -40.52
CA SER A 690 -29.29 23.86 -41.50
C SER A 690 -30.41 22.81 -41.44
N GLY A 691 -30.38 21.89 -40.47
CA GLY A 691 -31.40 20.85 -40.30
C GLY A 691 -31.38 19.78 -41.38
N GLY A 692 -30.21 19.54 -42.00
CA GLY A 692 -29.99 18.46 -42.95
C GLY A 692 -30.21 17.07 -42.34
N PRO A 693 -30.33 16.03 -43.17
CA PRO A 693 -30.42 14.64 -42.70
C PRO A 693 -29.18 14.25 -41.87
N ALA A 694 -29.40 13.43 -40.83
CA ALA A 694 -28.32 12.90 -40.02
C ALA A 694 -27.44 11.93 -40.82
N PRO A 695 -26.09 11.96 -40.64
CA PRO A 695 -25.22 10.90 -41.13
C PRO A 695 -25.63 9.53 -40.57
N ASP A 696 -25.51 8.48 -41.38
CA ASP A 696 -25.87 7.11 -41.00
C ASP A 696 -24.77 6.13 -41.44
N PRO A 697 -24.04 5.49 -40.50
CA PRO A 697 -24.15 5.66 -39.05
C PRO A 697 -23.60 7.01 -38.55
N LEU A 698 -24.14 7.56 -37.45
CA LEU A 698 -23.67 8.84 -36.90
C LEU A 698 -22.16 8.85 -36.57
N LEU A 699 -21.60 7.68 -36.25
CA LEU A 699 -20.21 7.52 -35.85
C LEU A 699 -19.22 7.79 -36.98
N ILE A 700 -19.59 7.56 -38.25
CA ILE A 700 -18.67 7.86 -39.38
C ILE A 700 -18.54 9.35 -39.65
N ALA A 701 -19.41 10.17 -39.05
CA ALA A 701 -19.36 11.62 -39.12
C ALA A 701 -18.56 12.27 -37.98
N ASP A 702 -18.15 11.48 -36.98
CA ASP A 702 -17.26 11.90 -35.88
C ASP A 702 -15.80 11.75 -36.33
N SER A 703 -15.39 12.61 -37.25
CA SER A 703 -14.11 12.56 -37.96
C SER A 703 -12.90 12.80 -37.05
N ASP A 704 -13.12 13.47 -35.91
CA ASP A 704 -12.10 13.76 -34.90
C ASP A 704 -12.21 12.90 -33.63
N CYS A 705 -13.11 11.90 -33.61
CA CYS A 705 -13.35 10.97 -32.51
C CYS A 705 -13.72 11.66 -31.18
N SER A 706 -14.39 12.82 -31.24
CA SER A 706 -14.78 13.60 -30.06
C SER A 706 -15.99 13.02 -29.30
N GLY A 707 -16.61 11.96 -29.82
CA GLY A 707 -17.78 11.29 -29.27
C GLY A 707 -19.11 11.91 -29.72
N GLY A 708 -19.09 12.74 -30.76
CA GLY A 708 -20.30 13.32 -31.35
C GLY A 708 -20.02 14.18 -32.59
N VAL A 709 -21.02 14.30 -33.46
CA VAL A 709 -20.90 15.07 -34.71
C VAL A 709 -21.07 16.56 -34.45
N THR A 710 -19.98 17.31 -34.50
CA THR A 710 -19.91 18.76 -34.29
C THR A 710 -19.19 19.48 -35.43
N ILE A 711 -19.05 20.81 -35.30
CA ILE A 711 -18.36 21.62 -36.31
C ILE A 711 -16.85 21.30 -36.37
N SER A 712 -16.28 20.72 -35.33
CA SER A 712 -14.88 20.29 -35.34
C SER A 712 -14.63 19.18 -36.36
N ASP A 713 -15.59 18.27 -36.57
CA ASP A 713 -15.51 17.21 -37.58
C ASP A 713 -15.44 17.77 -39.01
N ALA A 714 -16.29 18.75 -39.33
CA ALA A 714 -16.25 19.40 -40.64
C ALA A 714 -14.92 20.15 -40.87
N VAL A 715 -14.37 20.76 -39.81
CA VAL A 715 -13.05 21.43 -39.86
C VAL A 715 -11.92 20.40 -40.03
N TYR A 716 -12.03 19.25 -39.36
CA TYR A 716 -11.09 18.14 -39.47
C TYR A 716 -11.04 17.61 -40.91
N LEU A 717 -12.20 17.36 -41.52
CA LEU A 717 -12.29 16.91 -42.92
C LEU A 717 -11.68 17.93 -43.89
N ILE A 718 -11.94 19.23 -43.73
CA ILE A 718 -11.33 20.27 -44.56
C ILE A 718 -9.80 20.27 -44.42
N SER A 719 -9.29 20.08 -43.21
CA SER A 719 -7.85 20.00 -42.95
C SER A 719 -7.21 18.77 -43.59
N TYR A 720 -7.84 17.61 -43.47
CA TYR A 720 -7.43 16.37 -44.14
C TYR A 720 -7.37 16.54 -45.67
N ILE A 721 -8.45 17.06 -46.27
CA ILE A 721 -8.60 17.17 -47.72
C ILE A 721 -7.61 18.17 -48.34
N PHE A 722 -7.38 19.31 -47.70
CA PHE A 722 -6.63 20.43 -48.31
C PHE A 722 -5.24 20.67 -47.72
N SER A 723 -5.01 20.26 -46.47
CA SER A 723 -3.77 20.55 -45.73
C SER A 723 -2.92 19.31 -45.44
N GLY A 724 -3.36 18.12 -45.86
CA GLY A 724 -2.65 16.86 -45.62
C GLY A 724 -2.63 16.45 -44.15
N GLY A 725 -3.68 16.79 -43.39
CA GLY A 725 -3.88 16.32 -42.02
C GLY A 725 -4.01 14.80 -41.92
N ALA A 726 -4.11 14.29 -40.69
CA ALA A 726 -4.31 12.85 -40.46
C ALA A 726 -5.64 12.38 -41.08
N PRO A 727 -5.73 11.10 -41.52
CA PRO A 727 -6.98 10.50 -41.97
C PRO A 727 -8.10 10.67 -40.93
N PRO A 728 -9.37 10.83 -41.36
CA PRO A 728 -10.48 10.87 -40.41
C PRO A 728 -10.52 9.59 -39.58
N CYS A 729 -10.74 9.74 -38.28
CA CYS A 729 -10.87 8.64 -37.33
C CYS A 729 -9.63 7.76 -37.11
N ASP A 730 -8.45 8.18 -37.57
CA ASP A 730 -7.18 7.45 -37.37
C ASP A 730 -6.77 7.31 -35.89
N ALA A 731 -7.43 8.07 -35.00
CA ALA A 731 -7.21 8.09 -33.55
C ALA A 731 -8.40 7.54 -32.74
N CYS A 732 -9.38 6.91 -33.38
CA CYS A 732 -10.52 6.30 -32.68
C CYS A 732 -10.07 4.99 -32.00
N PRO A 733 -10.41 4.76 -30.70
CA PRO A 733 -10.04 3.54 -29.98
C PRO A 733 -10.64 2.26 -30.57
#